data_AF-A0A8C9YQI7-F1
#
_entry.id   AF-A0A8C9YQI7-F1
#
_cell.length_a   1.000
_cell.length_b   1.000
_cell.length_c   1.000
_cell.angle_alpha   90.00
_cell.angle_beta   90.00
_cell.angle_gamma   90.00
#
_symmetry.space_group_name_H-M   'P 1'
#
loop_
_entity.id
_entity.type
_entity.pdbx_description
1 polymer ?
#
loop_
_entity_poly.entity_id
_entity_poly.type
_entity_poly.pdbx_seq_one_letter_code
_entity_poly.pdbx_strand_id
1 'polypeptide(L)'
;MSRSDVPVFPPVALSAEAAPFTPLGTDGWRLGSPSDVEKQFSRCAAKLRALRADSGQLREELNLLFDQLLSENYNKTFDPNINIRPEDVCTLLKHVSCLVPLSQEHLVIKLCQLVHHLLNQLKVIMDERTLDVLVNYTAGALKVCSTWTHSDVLLALSTIVYGNGPQCHQHLNDLLGEDGVLLLYSSPSQPNMELRRVALTCMANICLRIPGQPPLDDQYRSVSFRVFLKTLQSPKPPNTDELFYCMVQIIVDLCLLLFQGTPGVSVEWPAVLYPSPLPQYEGLSASKPVEPPKPIESQKDAAVPGKTSGGKGKKTSTEESRGDDGEEDDRDPVPELQKGGGREGGRGEVESLSKPSGPSLYPSWKKTSSDSEFSDPEGSAQSKLRLYHGRVRQGALHCLLAVVKAVEKRTLYGYWSSFIPDSPVGGLPPLTLLTIIRKDPSPKVRASALQVLSAMLDGSRQFLAVAEDTASPRTSYTPFSFSLATSVRELHRALSLALLAETSPQTLTQVIKCLAYLVANAPYHRLRPGLLSPLWKQMRPYVRHRDVNVRVSVLTLYGALVTTQAPLPEVQLLLRQPEVSSSTGSFTPQDSALSWRQRDGVSSPSRTPVKPSLQSSHAHSPHIPRTPGEEDTAPPWLLQLCVLLVTQPREDQSDSEGAGTGGGAALEPSPVRLEALQVMSHLVRGYFSLAQACLCEIGQVSARCLGETDPSIQLHGAKLLEELGTGIIQQYRPENNVPESLRVPISQVVLFWSEVLSGPLNGALQNEQHPTLQTSACDTLPSILPQAFAQLPEKMQLMCITVLLGLTYSENYLVKTAAVRALGVYILFPCLREDVMFVADTANTILAALDDRSPNVRAKAAWSLGNLTDTLIVNMESVGVDFQEELSDMLLLKMLQAATRASADKDRVKSNAVRALGNLLHFLRQSQLSRSAFQRPLEDAVLALVKTVQSEATMKVRWNACYALGNAFRNPALPLGKYSAPWSCDAFSSLCHVVTSCKNFKVRIKSAAALAVPAKRGCYGDLKQFSCVWRSLATALENSEDTNDFLEYRYSASLRHTLSQALLHLLSVSQSQDMPALGTSLAGEEGRGIKEHLIKYLRAEEGGGEGADGEKDAVGDSFTPQQRVGGLQETLIRLKELKAEGEEWGEEERGKEVITRTALSGCTDQSRQTIEGETSNLKLTGD
;
A
#
# COMPACT_ATOMS: atom_id res chain seq x y z
N MET A 1 49.34 -31.93 -32.76
CA MET A 1 50.10 -30.88 -32.05
C MET A 1 49.14 -30.19 -31.09
N SER A 2 49.55 -30.02 -29.84
CA SER A 2 48.75 -29.40 -28.78
C SER A 2 48.47 -27.93 -29.08
N ARG A 3 47.21 -27.49 -28.98
CA ARG A 3 46.88 -26.06 -28.91
C ARG A 3 47.43 -25.53 -27.58
N SER A 4 48.33 -24.55 -27.68
CA SER A 4 48.84 -23.77 -26.56
C SER A 4 47.72 -22.99 -25.87
N ASP A 5 47.82 -22.83 -24.55
CA ASP A 5 46.85 -22.12 -23.72
C ASP A 5 46.58 -20.69 -24.22
N VAL A 6 45.34 -20.45 -24.66
CA VAL A 6 44.78 -19.11 -24.82
C VAL A 6 44.04 -18.79 -23.52
N PRO A 7 44.27 -17.63 -22.88
CA PRO A 7 43.56 -17.28 -21.66
C PRO A 7 42.06 -17.21 -21.94
N VAL A 8 41.28 -18.06 -21.25
CA VAL A 8 39.82 -17.98 -21.26
C VAL A 8 39.42 -16.67 -20.59
N PHE A 9 39.05 -15.68 -21.40
CA PHE A 9 38.51 -14.42 -20.89
C PHE A 9 37.30 -14.72 -19.99
N PRO A 10 37.21 -14.11 -18.78
CA PRO A 10 36.08 -14.35 -17.91
C PRO A 10 34.79 -13.90 -18.60
N PRO A 11 33.70 -14.70 -18.57
CA PRO A 11 32.43 -14.27 -19.14
C PRO A 11 31.99 -12.99 -18.43
N VAL A 12 31.76 -11.93 -19.21
CA VAL A 12 31.30 -10.64 -18.70
C VAL A 12 30.06 -10.88 -17.83
N ALA A 13 30.15 -10.48 -16.57
CA ALA A 13 29.00 -10.46 -15.69
C ALA A 13 28.01 -9.42 -16.23
N LEU A 14 26.96 -9.87 -16.92
CA LEU A 14 25.68 -9.18 -16.89
C LEU A 14 25.24 -9.17 -15.42
N SER A 15 25.65 -8.13 -14.69
CA SER A 15 25.14 -7.84 -13.36
C SER A 15 24.05 -6.78 -13.49
N ALA A 16 22.96 -6.94 -12.73
CA ALA A 16 21.93 -5.91 -12.60
C ALA A 16 22.46 -4.61 -11.95
N GLU A 17 23.70 -4.61 -11.45
CA GLU A 17 24.42 -3.46 -10.88
C GLU A 17 25.39 -2.79 -11.86
N ALA A 18 25.49 -3.28 -13.12
CA ALA A 18 26.31 -2.61 -14.14
C ALA A 18 25.68 -1.25 -14.50
N ALA A 19 26.33 -0.16 -14.08
CA ALA A 19 25.81 1.19 -14.27
C ALA A 19 25.53 1.49 -15.76
N PRO A 20 24.35 2.02 -16.11
CA PRO A 20 24.06 2.42 -17.49
C PRO A 20 25.02 3.52 -17.92
N PHE A 21 25.43 3.46 -19.19
CA PHE A 21 26.44 4.33 -19.78
C PHE A 21 26.06 5.82 -19.65
N THR A 22 26.78 6.57 -18.82
CA THR A 22 26.78 8.04 -18.83
C THR A 22 27.94 8.53 -19.71
N PRO A 23 27.69 9.22 -20.84
CA PRO A 23 28.76 9.82 -21.62
C PRO A 23 29.49 10.88 -20.79
N LEU A 24 30.82 10.83 -20.74
CA LEU A 24 31.61 11.98 -20.30
C LEU A 24 31.45 13.08 -21.35
N GLY A 25 31.12 14.30 -20.91
CA GLY A 25 31.09 15.47 -21.79
C GLY A 25 32.46 15.76 -22.41
N THR A 26 32.47 16.53 -23.49
CA THR A 26 33.63 16.87 -24.33
C THR A 26 34.76 17.63 -23.63
N ASP A 27 34.64 17.91 -22.33
CA ASP A 27 35.40 18.96 -21.65
C ASP A 27 36.46 18.37 -20.68
N GLY A 28 36.68 17.04 -20.74
CA GLY A 28 37.57 16.29 -19.84
C GLY A 28 38.98 15.97 -20.38
N TRP A 29 39.36 16.45 -21.57
CA TRP A 29 40.63 16.08 -22.21
C TRP A 29 41.85 16.73 -21.53
N ARG A 30 42.51 16.00 -20.62
CA ARG A 30 43.83 16.42 -20.09
C ARG A 30 44.94 16.12 -21.08
N LEU A 31 45.77 17.13 -21.36
CA LEU A 31 46.91 17.06 -22.27
C LEU A 31 48.12 16.35 -21.60
N GLY A 32 48.04 15.04 -21.46
CA GLY A 32 49.15 14.18 -21.03
C GLY A 32 50.02 13.69 -22.20
N SER A 33 51.25 13.23 -21.91
CA SER A 33 52.05 12.49 -22.88
C SER A 33 51.39 11.13 -23.19
N PRO A 34 51.26 10.71 -24.46
CA PRO A 34 50.53 9.50 -24.79
C PRO A 34 51.16 8.26 -24.15
N SER A 35 50.30 7.35 -23.68
CA SER A 35 50.73 6.07 -23.12
C SER A 35 51.41 5.18 -24.18
N ASP A 36 52.22 4.20 -23.77
CA ASP A 36 52.86 3.31 -24.75
C ASP A 36 51.83 2.44 -25.49
N VAL A 37 50.69 2.13 -24.85
CA VAL A 37 49.51 1.50 -25.47
C VAL A 37 48.90 2.40 -26.54
N GLU A 38 48.76 3.71 -26.30
CA GLU A 38 48.29 4.67 -27.31
C GLU A 38 49.26 4.79 -28.49
N LYS A 39 50.57 4.89 -28.23
CA LYS A 39 51.60 4.93 -29.29
C LYS A 39 51.55 3.66 -30.14
N GLN A 40 51.39 2.51 -29.50
CA GLN A 40 51.32 1.21 -30.17
C GLN A 40 50.04 1.09 -31.01
N PHE A 41 48.87 1.46 -30.45
CA PHE A 41 47.61 1.53 -31.19
C PHE A 41 47.73 2.46 -32.40
N SER A 42 48.22 3.69 -32.23
CA SER A 42 48.39 4.66 -33.32
C SER A 42 49.35 4.13 -34.39
N ARG A 43 50.45 3.47 -34.01
CA ARG A 43 51.43 2.85 -34.92
C ARG A 43 50.82 1.73 -35.74
N CYS A 44 50.07 0.82 -35.12
CA CYS A 44 49.40 -0.28 -35.83
C CYS A 44 48.24 0.22 -36.68
N ALA A 45 47.43 1.16 -36.19
CA ALA A 45 46.34 1.77 -36.93
C ALA A 45 46.83 2.51 -38.19
N ALA A 46 47.92 3.27 -38.10
CA ALA A 46 48.54 3.94 -39.24
C ALA A 46 49.02 2.95 -40.31
N LYS A 47 49.68 1.85 -39.91
CA LYS A 47 50.10 0.78 -40.82
C LYS A 47 48.89 0.10 -41.49
N LEU A 48 47.88 -0.31 -40.72
CA LEU A 48 46.68 -0.95 -41.24
C LEU A 48 45.92 -0.05 -42.25
N ARG A 49 45.84 1.27 -42.00
CA ARG A 49 45.24 2.25 -42.94
C ARG A 49 46.05 2.44 -44.23
N ALA A 50 47.35 2.17 -44.21
CA ALA A 50 48.21 2.22 -45.40
C ALA A 50 48.04 1.00 -46.32
N LEU A 51 47.60 -0.15 -45.80
CA LEU A 51 47.41 -1.38 -46.57
C LEU A 51 46.30 -1.23 -47.64
N ARG A 52 46.44 -2.02 -48.72
CA ARG A 52 45.52 -2.11 -49.87
C ARG A 52 45.32 -3.58 -50.23
N ALA A 53 44.17 -3.89 -50.84
CA ALA A 53 43.77 -5.26 -51.17
C ALA A 53 44.77 -6.00 -52.09
N ASP A 54 45.50 -5.26 -52.93
CA ASP A 54 46.42 -5.81 -53.93
C ASP A 54 47.86 -6.04 -53.41
N SER A 55 48.12 -5.93 -52.11
CA SER A 55 49.45 -6.19 -51.53
C SER A 55 49.78 -7.69 -51.51
N GLY A 56 50.91 -8.06 -52.11
CA GLY A 56 51.39 -9.46 -52.18
C GLY A 56 51.79 -10.09 -50.84
N GLN A 57 51.83 -9.32 -49.74
CA GLN A 57 52.09 -9.80 -48.37
C GLN A 57 50.94 -9.44 -47.39
N LEU A 58 49.77 -9.05 -47.92
CA LEU A 58 48.64 -8.54 -47.14
C LEU A 58 48.23 -9.47 -45.99
N ARG A 59 48.24 -10.79 -46.22
CA ARG A 59 47.82 -11.79 -45.24
C ARG A 59 48.77 -11.85 -44.04
N GLU A 60 50.07 -11.81 -44.29
CA GLU A 60 51.12 -11.85 -43.28
C GLU A 60 51.14 -10.54 -42.47
N GLU A 61 51.02 -9.41 -43.17
CA GLU A 61 50.96 -8.08 -42.56
C GLU A 61 49.72 -7.89 -41.66
N LEU A 62 48.54 -8.29 -42.13
CA LEU A 62 47.30 -8.27 -41.33
C LEU A 62 47.39 -9.17 -40.10
N ASN A 63 47.91 -10.39 -40.24
CA ASN A 63 48.12 -11.29 -39.10
C ASN A 63 49.00 -10.64 -38.01
N LEU A 64 50.16 -10.13 -38.40
CA LEU A 64 51.12 -9.53 -37.49
C LEU A 64 50.56 -8.28 -36.79
N LEU A 65 49.83 -7.44 -37.52
CA LEU A 65 49.26 -6.20 -36.98
C LEU A 65 48.04 -6.45 -36.09
N PHE A 66 47.24 -7.49 -36.35
CA PHE A 66 46.16 -7.91 -35.45
C PHE A 66 46.71 -8.49 -34.15
N ASP A 67 47.72 -9.36 -34.20
CA ASP A 67 48.36 -9.93 -32.99
C ASP A 67 48.99 -8.84 -32.11
N GLN A 68 49.58 -7.81 -32.73
CA GLN A 68 50.13 -6.61 -32.06
C GLN A 68 49.08 -5.67 -31.45
N LEU A 69 47.81 -5.79 -31.82
CA LEU A 69 46.70 -5.05 -31.21
C LEU A 69 45.97 -5.87 -30.15
N LEU A 70 45.89 -7.20 -30.34
CA LEU A 70 45.28 -8.15 -29.39
C LEU A 70 46.11 -8.39 -28.13
N SER A 71 47.43 -8.16 -28.19
CA SER A 71 48.35 -8.29 -27.05
C SER A 71 48.26 -7.14 -26.04
N GLU A 72 47.66 -6.01 -26.42
CA GLU A 72 47.54 -4.82 -25.57
C GLU A 72 46.27 -4.85 -24.71
N ASN A 73 46.31 -4.22 -23.53
CA ASN A 73 45.16 -4.07 -22.64
C ASN A 73 44.66 -2.62 -22.63
N TYR A 74 43.44 -2.42 -23.11
CA TYR A 74 42.79 -1.12 -23.28
C TYR A 74 41.76 -0.78 -22.18
N ASN A 75 41.66 -1.61 -21.13
CA ASN A 75 40.63 -1.47 -20.11
C ASN A 75 40.92 -0.30 -19.14
N LYS A 76 40.03 0.70 -19.13
CA LYS A 76 40.11 1.96 -18.35
C LYS A 76 40.06 1.80 -16.81
N THR A 77 40.02 0.58 -16.29
CA THR A 77 40.08 0.31 -14.83
C THR A 77 41.50 0.29 -14.26
N PHE A 78 42.53 0.33 -15.12
CA PHE A 78 43.92 0.49 -14.73
C PHE A 78 44.44 1.87 -15.18
N ASP A 79 45.14 2.57 -14.29
CA ASP A 79 45.81 3.85 -14.55
C ASP A 79 47.11 3.57 -15.34
N PRO A 80 47.48 4.32 -16.40
CA PRO A 80 46.93 5.60 -16.86
C PRO A 80 45.69 5.50 -17.75
N ASN A 81 44.84 6.51 -17.66
CA ASN A 81 43.59 6.65 -18.41
C ASN A 81 43.81 6.73 -19.95
N ILE A 82 43.55 5.62 -20.65
CA ILE A 82 43.85 5.46 -22.09
C ILE A 82 42.97 6.36 -22.97
N ASN A 83 43.62 7.21 -23.77
CA ASN A 83 43.00 8.33 -24.49
C ASN A 83 42.78 8.08 -26.00
N ILE A 84 42.32 6.88 -26.37
CA ILE A 84 42.02 6.52 -27.78
C ILE A 84 40.63 7.03 -28.17
N ARG A 85 40.54 7.75 -29.30
CA ARG A 85 39.28 8.32 -29.83
C ARG A 85 38.35 7.24 -30.40
N PRO A 86 37.04 7.27 -30.11
CA PRO A 86 36.03 6.39 -30.74
C PRO A 86 36.12 6.39 -32.28
N GLU A 87 36.27 7.56 -32.89
CA GLU A 87 36.36 7.75 -34.35
C GLU A 87 37.56 7.02 -34.98
N ASP A 88 38.70 6.97 -34.28
CA ASP A 88 39.91 6.28 -34.75
C ASP A 88 39.72 4.76 -34.77
N VAL A 89 39.05 4.21 -33.76
CA VAL A 89 38.67 2.79 -33.68
C VAL A 89 37.67 2.46 -34.77
N CYS A 90 36.62 3.27 -34.95
CA CYS A 90 35.59 3.04 -35.97
C CYS A 90 36.18 3.06 -37.38
N THR A 91 37.01 4.06 -37.68
CA THR A 91 37.71 4.18 -38.97
C THR A 91 38.65 3.00 -39.22
N LEU A 92 39.35 2.53 -38.18
CA LEU A 92 40.23 1.37 -38.28
C LEU A 92 39.45 0.10 -38.58
N LEU A 93 38.45 -0.24 -37.75
CA LEU A 93 37.66 -1.47 -37.88
C LEU A 93 36.97 -1.56 -39.24
N LYS A 94 36.37 -0.45 -39.70
CA LYS A 94 35.75 -0.33 -41.02
C LYS A 94 36.72 -0.63 -42.16
N HIS A 95 37.94 -0.08 -42.10
CA HIS A 95 38.96 -0.29 -43.12
C HIS A 95 39.43 -1.76 -43.15
N VAL A 96 39.71 -2.36 -41.99
CA VAL A 96 40.21 -3.74 -41.95
C VAL A 96 39.13 -4.77 -42.29
N SER A 97 37.84 -4.50 -42.04
CA SER A 97 36.74 -5.34 -42.55
C SER A 97 36.63 -5.35 -44.08
N CYS A 98 37.10 -4.31 -44.77
CA CYS A 98 37.18 -4.31 -46.23
C CYS A 98 38.42 -5.03 -46.77
N LEU A 99 39.48 -5.20 -45.97
CA LEU A 99 40.72 -5.88 -46.37
C LEU A 99 40.71 -7.39 -46.13
N VAL A 100 39.87 -7.91 -45.23
CA VAL A 100 39.80 -9.34 -44.90
C VAL A 100 38.63 -10.01 -45.64
N PRO A 101 38.86 -10.70 -46.77
CA PRO A 101 37.79 -11.41 -47.46
C PRO A 101 37.32 -12.63 -46.66
N LEU A 102 36.01 -12.93 -46.74
CA LEU A 102 35.38 -14.06 -46.02
C LEU A 102 35.94 -15.45 -46.41
N SER A 103 36.64 -15.54 -47.55
CA SER A 103 37.36 -16.75 -47.96
C SER A 103 38.62 -17.06 -47.13
N GLN A 104 39.10 -16.12 -46.31
CA GLN A 104 40.26 -16.31 -45.43
C GLN A 104 39.84 -16.46 -43.96
N GLU A 105 39.15 -17.57 -43.64
CA GLU A 105 38.56 -17.88 -42.32
C GLU A 105 39.47 -17.61 -41.11
N HIS A 106 40.77 -17.91 -41.21
CA HIS A 106 41.75 -17.60 -40.15
C HIS A 106 41.92 -16.10 -39.86
N LEU A 107 41.87 -15.25 -40.88
CA LEU A 107 41.88 -13.79 -40.70
C LEU A 107 40.52 -13.28 -40.22
N VAL A 108 39.41 -13.90 -40.66
CA VAL A 108 38.05 -13.56 -40.20
C VAL A 108 37.96 -13.71 -38.68
N ILE A 109 38.45 -14.83 -38.12
CA ILE A 109 38.50 -15.04 -36.66
C ILE A 109 39.32 -13.95 -35.97
N LYS A 110 40.57 -13.69 -36.41
CA LYS A 110 41.42 -12.68 -35.76
C LYS A 110 40.81 -11.27 -35.84
N LEU A 111 40.16 -10.93 -36.94
CA LEU A 111 39.43 -9.68 -37.08
C LEU A 111 38.25 -9.62 -36.10
N CYS A 112 37.45 -10.69 -35.98
CA CYS A 112 36.35 -10.75 -35.03
C CYS A 112 36.84 -10.66 -33.57
N GLN A 113 37.94 -11.33 -33.23
CA GLN A 113 38.60 -11.20 -31.92
C GLN A 113 39.06 -9.75 -31.68
N LEU A 114 39.66 -9.09 -32.67
CA LEU A 114 40.11 -7.70 -32.57
C LEU A 114 38.94 -6.73 -32.39
N VAL A 115 37.84 -6.91 -33.14
CA VAL A 115 36.59 -6.16 -32.99
C VAL A 115 36.04 -6.33 -31.57
N HIS A 116 35.93 -7.57 -31.09
CA HIS A 116 35.45 -7.85 -29.74
C HIS A 116 36.33 -7.19 -28.68
N HIS A 117 37.65 -7.37 -28.76
CA HIS A 117 38.63 -6.86 -27.80
C HIS A 117 38.58 -5.34 -27.68
N LEU A 118 38.67 -4.62 -28.82
CA LEU A 118 38.67 -3.16 -28.84
C LEU A 118 37.33 -2.60 -28.36
N LEU A 119 36.19 -3.07 -28.88
CA LEU A 119 34.87 -2.55 -28.50
C LEU A 119 34.54 -2.87 -27.03
N ASN A 120 34.88 -4.07 -26.55
CA ASN A 120 34.61 -4.46 -25.16
C ASN A 120 35.44 -3.69 -24.14
N GLN A 121 36.73 -3.42 -24.42
CA GLN A 121 37.61 -2.76 -23.46
C GLN A 121 37.52 -1.23 -23.49
N LEU A 122 37.40 -0.61 -24.68
CA LEU A 122 37.32 0.85 -24.81
C LEU A 122 35.90 1.41 -24.61
N LYS A 123 34.86 0.57 -24.72
CA LYS A 123 33.42 0.93 -24.66
C LYS A 123 33.05 2.04 -25.65
N VAL A 124 33.38 1.80 -26.92
CA VAL A 124 33.22 2.73 -28.04
C VAL A 124 31.76 2.85 -28.46
N ILE A 125 31.22 4.08 -28.53
CA ILE A 125 30.01 4.37 -29.30
C ILE A 125 30.40 4.46 -30.78
N MET A 126 29.71 3.70 -31.62
CA MET A 126 29.97 3.63 -33.06
C MET A 126 29.08 4.61 -33.84
N ASP A 127 29.56 5.11 -34.97
CA ASP A 127 28.72 5.79 -35.95
C ASP A 127 27.90 4.78 -36.78
N GLU A 128 26.76 5.22 -37.28
CA GLU A 128 25.81 4.40 -38.06
C GLU A 128 26.46 3.69 -39.27
N ARG A 129 27.43 4.34 -39.94
CA ARG A 129 28.10 3.78 -41.13
C ARG A 129 29.19 2.77 -40.79
N THR A 130 29.68 2.76 -39.55
CA THR A 130 30.60 1.72 -39.07
C THR A 130 29.80 0.55 -38.48
N LEU A 131 28.67 0.84 -37.82
CA LEU A 131 27.71 -0.17 -37.36
C LEU A 131 27.21 -1.04 -38.52
N ASP A 132 26.69 -0.42 -39.58
CA ASP A 132 26.23 -1.09 -40.81
C ASP A 132 27.31 -2.00 -41.41
N VAL A 133 28.54 -1.50 -41.60
CA VAL A 133 29.65 -2.30 -42.17
C VAL A 133 30.00 -3.50 -41.28
N LEU A 134 30.12 -3.34 -39.96
CA LEU A 134 30.52 -4.45 -39.09
C LEU A 134 29.39 -5.47 -38.85
N VAL A 135 28.13 -5.04 -38.83
CA VAL A 135 26.98 -5.96 -38.78
C VAL A 135 26.86 -6.75 -40.08
N ASN A 136 26.96 -6.10 -41.24
CA ASN A 136 26.97 -6.80 -42.54
C ASN A 136 28.15 -7.78 -42.66
N TYR A 137 29.35 -7.38 -42.21
CA TYR A 137 30.53 -8.24 -42.24
C TYR A 137 30.35 -9.50 -41.38
N THR A 138 29.90 -9.34 -40.13
CA THR A 138 29.71 -10.47 -39.20
C THR A 138 28.52 -11.35 -39.60
N ALA A 139 27.40 -10.77 -40.06
CA ALA A 139 26.28 -11.54 -40.61
C ALA A 139 26.68 -12.31 -41.89
N GLY A 140 27.47 -11.70 -42.77
CA GLY A 140 28.03 -12.36 -43.95
C GLY A 140 28.98 -13.50 -43.60
N ALA A 141 29.87 -13.31 -42.61
CA ALA A 141 30.76 -14.34 -42.11
C ALA A 141 29.99 -15.55 -41.53
N LEU A 142 28.89 -15.33 -40.79
CA LEU A 142 28.05 -16.43 -40.29
C LEU A 142 27.31 -17.20 -41.39
N LYS A 143 27.04 -16.57 -42.54
CA LYS A 143 26.40 -17.19 -43.71
C LYS A 143 27.39 -17.94 -44.62
N VAL A 144 28.65 -17.49 -44.71
CA VAL A 144 29.64 -17.97 -45.70
C VAL A 144 30.76 -18.82 -45.09
N CYS A 145 31.26 -18.48 -43.90
CA CYS A 145 32.38 -19.17 -43.27
C CYS A 145 31.93 -20.45 -42.55
N SER A 146 32.85 -21.38 -42.38
CA SER A 146 32.64 -22.68 -41.72
C SER A 146 32.34 -22.53 -40.23
N THR A 147 31.57 -23.48 -39.66
CA THR A 147 31.02 -23.40 -38.29
C THR A 147 32.03 -23.28 -37.16
N TRP A 148 33.28 -23.73 -37.37
CA TRP A 148 34.37 -23.57 -36.41
C TRP A 148 34.77 -22.09 -36.18
N THR A 149 34.40 -21.18 -37.09
CA THR A 149 34.61 -19.72 -36.96
C THR A 149 33.53 -19.00 -36.16
N HIS A 150 32.32 -19.59 -36.07
CA HIS A 150 31.12 -18.83 -35.71
C HIS A 150 31.09 -18.33 -34.26
N SER A 151 31.85 -18.94 -33.35
CA SER A 151 31.91 -18.52 -31.95
C SER A 151 32.53 -17.14 -31.80
N ASP A 152 33.70 -16.91 -32.41
CA ASP A 152 34.36 -15.60 -32.41
C ASP A 152 33.56 -14.55 -33.20
N VAL A 153 32.93 -14.95 -34.30
CA VAL A 153 32.08 -14.06 -35.12
C VAL A 153 30.83 -13.61 -34.34
N LEU A 154 30.15 -14.52 -33.65
CA LEU A 154 29.03 -14.18 -32.76
C LEU A 154 29.49 -13.31 -31.58
N LEU A 155 30.68 -13.55 -31.04
CA LEU A 155 31.23 -12.79 -29.91
C LEU A 155 31.56 -11.33 -30.32
N ALA A 156 32.08 -11.14 -31.53
CA ALA A 156 32.24 -9.83 -32.15
C ALA A 156 30.89 -9.13 -32.37
N LEU A 157 29.92 -9.84 -32.98
CA LEU A 157 28.55 -9.33 -33.20
C LEU A 157 27.89 -8.90 -31.88
N SER A 158 28.04 -9.69 -30.81
CA SER A 158 27.52 -9.38 -29.48
C SER A 158 27.99 -8.03 -28.97
N THR A 159 29.27 -7.70 -29.15
CA THR A 159 29.84 -6.38 -28.81
C THR A 159 29.44 -5.27 -29.76
N ILE A 160 29.26 -5.54 -31.06
CA ILE A 160 28.82 -4.55 -32.05
C ILE A 160 27.39 -4.07 -31.72
N VAL A 161 26.49 -4.98 -31.34
CA VAL A 161 25.08 -4.64 -31.07
C VAL A 161 24.82 -4.13 -29.64
N TYR A 162 25.81 -4.15 -28.74
CA TYR A 162 25.68 -3.73 -27.34
C TYR A 162 25.29 -2.24 -27.22
N GLY A 163 24.02 -1.97 -26.88
CA GLY A 163 23.48 -0.62 -26.76
C GLY A 163 23.19 0.09 -28.09
N ASN A 164 23.38 -0.61 -29.22
CA ASN A 164 23.17 -0.10 -30.58
C ASN A 164 21.92 -0.72 -31.26
N GLY A 165 21.17 -1.58 -30.55
CA GLY A 165 20.02 -2.30 -31.10
C GLY A 165 18.99 -1.44 -31.86
N PRO A 166 18.52 -0.30 -31.30
CA PRO A 166 17.64 0.64 -31.99
C PRO A 166 18.27 1.42 -33.16
N GLN A 167 19.52 1.15 -33.52
CA GLN A 167 20.18 1.69 -34.72
C GLN A 167 20.37 0.61 -35.80
N CYS A 168 20.19 -0.67 -35.46
CA CYS A 168 20.38 -1.80 -36.37
C CYS A 168 19.18 -2.10 -37.30
N HIS A 169 18.19 -1.20 -37.44
CA HIS A 169 16.90 -1.47 -38.11
C HIS A 169 17.02 -2.22 -39.45
N GLN A 170 17.99 -1.86 -40.29
CA GLN A 170 18.22 -2.47 -41.62
C GLN A 170 18.68 -3.94 -41.56
N HIS A 171 19.24 -4.37 -40.42
CA HIS A 171 19.75 -5.73 -40.20
C HIS A 171 18.87 -6.57 -39.26
N LEU A 172 17.87 -5.97 -38.60
CA LEU A 172 17.03 -6.70 -37.63
C LEU A 172 16.31 -7.89 -38.27
N ASN A 173 15.91 -7.79 -39.54
CA ASN A 173 15.32 -8.92 -40.26
C ASN A 173 16.33 -10.05 -40.54
N ASP A 174 17.57 -9.71 -40.91
CA ASP A 174 18.65 -10.68 -41.15
C ASP A 174 19.17 -11.35 -39.87
N LEU A 175 19.00 -10.70 -38.73
CA LEU A 175 19.40 -11.21 -37.41
C LEU A 175 18.26 -11.94 -36.68
N LEU A 176 17.03 -11.41 -36.72
CA LEU A 176 15.88 -11.79 -35.89
C LEU A 176 14.58 -12.08 -36.68
N GLY A 177 14.58 -11.96 -38.02
CA GLY A 177 13.48 -12.42 -38.88
C GLY A 177 13.41 -13.95 -38.96
N GLU A 178 12.50 -14.51 -39.77
CA GLU A 178 12.20 -15.96 -39.76
C GLU A 178 13.42 -16.85 -40.08
N ASP A 179 14.25 -16.46 -41.05
CA ASP A 179 15.55 -17.09 -41.38
C ASP A 179 16.75 -16.44 -40.66
N GLY A 180 16.48 -15.65 -39.61
CA GLY A 180 17.45 -14.83 -38.91
C GLY A 180 18.54 -15.66 -38.20
N VAL A 181 19.80 -15.26 -38.38
CA VAL A 181 20.95 -16.05 -37.89
C VAL A 181 20.97 -16.21 -36.36
N LEU A 182 20.45 -15.23 -35.61
CA LEU A 182 20.34 -15.35 -34.15
C LEU A 182 19.20 -16.28 -33.73
N LEU A 183 18.11 -16.42 -34.51
CA LEU A 183 17.07 -17.44 -34.22
C LEU A 183 17.61 -18.85 -34.41
N LEU A 184 18.41 -19.08 -35.47
CA LEU A 184 19.05 -20.36 -35.72
C LEU A 184 19.96 -20.79 -34.56
N TYR A 185 20.84 -19.91 -34.09
CA TYR A 185 21.78 -20.23 -33.01
C TYR A 185 21.17 -20.21 -31.61
N SER A 186 20.17 -19.37 -31.33
CA SER A 186 19.48 -19.34 -30.02
C SER A 186 18.51 -20.52 -29.79
N SER A 187 18.12 -21.22 -30.86
CA SER A 187 17.19 -22.34 -30.84
C SER A 187 17.53 -23.40 -29.77
N PRO A 188 16.55 -23.93 -29.03
CA PRO A 188 16.75 -25.05 -28.11
C PRO A 188 17.37 -26.30 -28.73
N SER A 189 17.22 -26.48 -30.04
CA SER A 189 17.77 -27.60 -30.80
C SER A 189 19.26 -27.43 -31.16
N GLN A 190 19.89 -26.29 -30.84
CA GLN A 190 21.30 -26.05 -31.13
C GLN A 190 22.21 -26.88 -30.21
N PRO A 191 22.96 -27.88 -30.72
CA PRO A 191 23.84 -28.72 -29.89
C PRO A 191 25.05 -27.96 -29.33
N ASN A 192 25.51 -26.90 -30.00
CA ASN A 192 26.63 -26.10 -29.49
C ASN A 192 26.14 -25.03 -28.51
N MET A 193 26.24 -25.33 -27.22
CA MET A 193 25.82 -24.45 -26.13
C MET A 193 26.56 -23.11 -26.09
N GLU A 194 27.79 -23.02 -26.61
CA GLU A 194 28.53 -21.75 -26.67
C GLU A 194 27.96 -20.82 -27.75
N LEU A 195 27.70 -21.36 -28.96
CA LEU A 195 26.99 -20.60 -30.01
C LEU A 195 25.61 -20.13 -29.51
N ARG A 196 24.88 -21.00 -28.79
CA ARG A 196 23.59 -20.67 -28.20
C ARG A 196 23.69 -19.57 -27.14
N ARG A 197 24.67 -19.66 -26.24
CA ARG A 197 24.93 -18.66 -25.18
C ARG A 197 25.23 -17.29 -25.79
N VAL A 198 26.13 -17.23 -26.77
CA VAL A 198 26.54 -15.97 -27.39
C VAL A 198 25.41 -15.40 -28.26
N ALA A 199 24.67 -16.23 -29.01
CA ALA A 199 23.50 -15.78 -29.78
C ALA A 199 22.40 -15.17 -28.89
N LEU A 200 22.06 -15.81 -27.76
CA LEU A 200 21.14 -15.23 -26.77
C LEU A 200 21.68 -13.92 -26.18
N THR A 201 23.00 -13.80 -26.01
CA THR A 201 23.64 -12.54 -25.58
C THR A 201 23.57 -11.46 -26.66
N CYS A 202 23.66 -11.79 -27.96
CA CYS A 202 23.41 -10.84 -29.05
C CYS A 202 21.96 -10.34 -29.01
N MET A 203 20.98 -11.23 -28.85
CA MET A 203 19.57 -10.85 -28.73
C MET A 203 19.32 -9.95 -27.52
N ALA A 204 19.96 -10.24 -26.38
CA ALA A 204 19.93 -9.42 -25.17
C ALA A 204 20.43 -8.00 -25.43
N ASN A 205 21.59 -7.90 -26.09
CA ASN A 205 22.27 -6.65 -26.39
C ASN A 205 21.51 -5.78 -27.41
N ILE A 206 20.78 -6.40 -28.36
CA ILE A 206 19.84 -5.71 -29.27
C ILE A 206 18.62 -5.16 -28.50
N CYS A 207 18.16 -5.87 -27.46
CA CYS A 207 17.04 -5.42 -26.62
C CYS A 207 17.46 -4.40 -25.53
N LEU A 208 18.76 -4.23 -25.29
CA LEU A 208 19.30 -3.29 -24.30
C LEU A 208 19.17 -1.84 -24.79
N ARG A 209 18.51 -1.00 -23.98
CA ARG A 209 18.25 0.41 -24.30
C ARG A 209 19.13 1.35 -23.50
N ILE A 210 19.83 2.26 -24.18
CA ILE A 210 20.52 3.40 -23.54
C ILE A 210 19.50 4.52 -23.26
N PRO A 211 19.56 5.23 -22.11
CA PRO A 211 18.70 6.38 -21.85
C PRO A 211 18.72 7.41 -22.98
N GLY A 212 17.53 7.76 -23.50
CA GLY A 212 17.36 8.70 -24.62
C GLY A 212 17.12 8.06 -25.99
N GLN A 213 17.44 6.77 -26.20
CA GLN A 213 17.10 6.07 -27.44
C GLN A 213 15.61 5.67 -27.52
N PRO A 214 15.04 5.53 -28.74
CA PRO A 214 13.73 4.91 -28.95
C PRO A 214 13.75 3.42 -28.57
N PRO A 215 12.59 2.82 -28.25
CA PRO A 215 12.50 1.38 -28.03
C PRO A 215 12.66 0.59 -29.34
N LEU A 216 13.13 -0.65 -29.24
CA LEU A 216 13.13 -1.62 -30.35
C LEU A 216 11.69 -1.95 -30.77
N ASP A 217 11.46 -2.10 -32.08
CA ASP A 217 10.16 -2.48 -32.65
C ASP A 217 9.54 -3.71 -31.97
N ASP A 218 8.24 -3.61 -31.68
CA ASP A 218 7.45 -4.62 -30.98
C ASP A 218 7.55 -6.02 -31.60
N GLN A 219 7.71 -6.13 -32.92
CA GLN A 219 7.88 -7.40 -33.63
C GLN A 219 9.15 -8.15 -33.18
N TYR A 220 10.32 -7.51 -33.23
CA TYR A 220 11.60 -8.12 -32.86
C TYR A 220 11.73 -8.27 -31.34
N ARG A 221 11.10 -7.37 -30.58
CA ARG A 221 10.97 -7.45 -29.13
C ARG A 221 10.18 -8.71 -28.71
N SER A 222 9.04 -8.96 -29.36
CA SER A 222 8.18 -10.13 -29.13
C SER A 222 8.87 -11.45 -29.53
N VAL A 223 9.58 -11.47 -30.66
CA VAL A 223 10.39 -12.60 -31.10
C VAL A 223 11.47 -12.94 -30.07
N SER A 224 12.24 -11.94 -29.61
CA SER A 224 13.30 -12.14 -28.62
C SER A 224 12.74 -12.65 -27.30
N PHE A 225 11.66 -12.05 -26.79
CA PHE A 225 10.94 -12.51 -25.60
C PHE A 225 10.48 -13.97 -25.71
N ARG A 226 9.95 -14.38 -26.87
CA ARG A 226 9.48 -15.75 -27.13
C ARG A 226 10.63 -16.76 -27.11
N VAL A 227 11.80 -16.41 -27.68
CA VAL A 227 13.01 -17.25 -27.66
C VAL A 227 13.58 -17.39 -26.26
N PHE A 228 13.59 -16.30 -25.49
CA PHE A 228 13.96 -16.31 -24.07
C PHE A 228 13.04 -17.25 -23.28
N LEU A 229 11.72 -17.05 -23.35
CA LEU A 229 10.75 -17.90 -22.66
C LEU A 229 10.87 -19.38 -23.06
N LYS A 230 10.96 -19.68 -24.38
CA LYS A 230 11.15 -21.04 -24.88
C LYS A 230 12.46 -21.67 -24.40
N THR A 231 13.52 -20.87 -24.24
CA THR A 231 14.80 -21.33 -23.67
C THR A 231 14.66 -21.69 -22.19
N LEU A 232 14.00 -20.85 -21.38
CA LEU A 232 13.75 -21.16 -19.96
C LEU A 232 12.90 -22.43 -19.77
N GLN A 233 11.95 -22.68 -20.69
CA GLN A 233 11.06 -23.83 -20.69
C GLN A 233 11.70 -25.11 -21.25
N SER A 234 12.87 -25.03 -21.88
CA SER A 234 13.52 -26.18 -22.51
C SER A 234 14.33 -26.99 -21.49
N PRO A 235 14.14 -28.31 -21.38
CA PRO A 235 14.93 -29.14 -20.48
C PRO A 235 16.42 -29.12 -20.87
N LYS A 236 17.29 -29.39 -19.89
CA LYS A 236 18.73 -29.54 -20.11
C LYS A 236 18.99 -30.62 -21.18
N PRO A 237 19.73 -30.34 -22.27
CA PRO A 237 20.07 -31.37 -23.25
C PRO A 237 20.99 -32.45 -22.64
N PRO A 238 20.86 -33.72 -23.05
CA PRO A 238 21.78 -34.76 -22.62
C PRO A 238 23.23 -34.43 -23.04
N ASN A 239 24.20 -34.80 -22.20
CA ASN A 239 25.64 -34.53 -22.35
C ASN A 239 26.08 -33.06 -22.30
N THR A 240 25.20 -32.12 -21.91
CA THR A 240 25.56 -30.70 -21.68
C THR A 240 26.15 -30.47 -20.29
N ASP A 241 27.20 -29.65 -20.22
CA ASP A 241 27.77 -29.18 -18.96
C ASP A 241 26.76 -28.33 -18.14
N GLU A 242 26.68 -28.63 -16.85
CA GLU A 242 25.65 -28.09 -15.95
C GLU A 242 25.89 -26.62 -15.57
N LEU A 243 27.16 -26.19 -15.54
CA LEU A 243 27.59 -24.81 -15.33
C LEU A 243 27.19 -23.94 -16.53
N PHE A 244 27.46 -24.42 -17.76
CA PHE A 244 27.09 -23.73 -19.00
C PHE A 244 25.57 -23.59 -19.16
N TYR A 245 24.79 -24.63 -18.83
CA TYR A 245 23.33 -24.54 -18.83
C TYR A 245 22.82 -23.48 -17.83
N CYS A 246 23.37 -23.45 -16.61
CA CYS A 246 23.03 -22.41 -15.63
C CYS A 246 23.43 -20.99 -16.09
N MET A 247 24.55 -20.82 -16.80
CA MET A 247 24.95 -19.52 -17.35
C MET A 247 23.97 -19.03 -18.43
N VAL A 248 23.53 -19.92 -19.34
CA VAL A 248 22.49 -19.60 -20.32
C VAL A 248 21.20 -19.17 -19.61
N GLN A 249 20.78 -19.90 -18.58
CA GLN A 249 19.58 -19.56 -17.81
C GLN A 249 19.67 -18.19 -17.13
N ILE A 250 20.80 -17.87 -16.47
CA ILE A 250 21.02 -16.55 -15.83
C ILE A 250 20.97 -15.41 -16.84
N ILE A 251 21.57 -15.59 -18.02
CA ILE A 251 21.51 -14.59 -19.09
C ILE A 251 20.06 -14.32 -19.46
N VAL A 252 19.27 -15.39 -19.66
CA VAL A 252 17.87 -15.28 -20.11
C VAL A 252 16.95 -14.70 -19.02
N ASP A 253 17.13 -15.09 -17.75
CA ASP A 253 16.45 -14.45 -16.61
C ASP A 253 16.74 -12.94 -16.58
N LEU A 254 18.01 -12.55 -16.72
CA LEU A 254 18.40 -11.14 -16.71
C LEU A 254 17.91 -10.39 -17.96
N CYS A 255 17.77 -11.07 -19.11
CA CYS A 255 17.10 -10.50 -20.28
C CYS A 255 15.65 -10.19 -19.99
N LEU A 256 14.89 -11.08 -19.33
CA LEU A 256 13.49 -10.81 -18.97
C LEU A 256 13.33 -9.59 -18.05
N LEU A 257 14.31 -9.31 -17.18
CA LEU A 257 14.34 -8.07 -16.39
C LEU A 257 14.47 -6.79 -17.24
N LEU A 258 15.04 -6.85 -18.45
CA LEU A 258 15.18 -5.70 -19.35
C LEU A 258 13.88 -5.33 -20.09
N PHE A 259 12.87 -6.21 -20.13
CA PHE A 259 11.56 -5.93 -20.74
C PHE A 259 10.54 -5.31 -19.77
N GLN A 260 10.99 -4.74 -18.64
CA GLN A 260 10.12 -4.08 -17.68
C GLN A 260 9.44 -2.83 -18.28
N GLY A 261 8.11 -2.75 -18.15
CA GLY A 261 7.34 -1.53 -18.44
C GLY A 261 6.70 -1.43 -19.83
N THR A 262 6.73 -2.47 -20.66
CA THR A 262 5.99 -2.48 -21.95
C THR A 262 4.56 -3.00 -21.76
N PRO A 263 3.50 -2.17 -21.88
CA PRO A 263 2.12 -2.64 -21.84
C PRO A 263 1.78 -3.47 -23.09
N GLY A 264 0.89 -4.47 -22.96
CA GLY A 264 0.22 -5.10 -24.11
C GLY A 264 0.52 -6.58 -24.37
N VAL A 265 1.43 -7.24 -23.65
CA VAL A 265 1.67 -8.70 -23.82
C VAL A 265 1.00 -9.48 -22.69
N SER A 266 -0.12 -10.15 -23.01
CA SER A 266 -0.70 -11.17 -22.13
C SER A 266 0.17 -12.42 -22.20
N VAL A 267 0.74 -12.84 -21.06
CA VAL A 267 1.54 -14.06 -20.93
C VAL A 267 0.77 -15.03 -20.04
N GLU A 268 0.44 -16.21 -20.57
CA GLU A 268 -0.03 -17.33 -19.75
C GLU A 268 1.14 -17.88 -18.94
N TRP A 269 1.00 -17.86 -17.62
CA TRP A 269 2.04 -18.31 -16.70
C TRP A 269 2.08 -19.84 -16.62
N PRO A 270 3.26 -20.48 -16.72
CA PRO A 270 3.39 -21.92 -16.50
C PRO A 270 3.00 -22.31 -15.07
N ALA A 271 2.37 -23.47 -14.90
CA ALA A 271 2.03 -24.02 -13.58
C ALA A 271 3.27 -24.34 -12.70
N VAL A 272 4.48 -24.38 -13.29
CA VAL A 272 5.74 -24.61 -12.59
C VAL A 272 6.80 -23.65 -13.16
N LEU A 273 7.36 -22.77 -12.30
CA LEU A 273 8.35 -21.74 -12.65
C LEU A 273 9.83 -22.23 -12.58
N TYR A 274 10.08 -23.54 -12.60
CA TYR A 274 11.37 -24.12 -12.21
C TYR A 274 12.11 -24.86 -13.35
N PRO A 275 13.39 -24.52 -13.64
CA PRO A 275 14.20 -25.23 -14.64
C PRO A 275 14.97 -26.46 -14.10
N SER A 276 14.91 -26.73 -12.79
CA SER A 276 15.56 -27.92 -12.21
C SER A 276 14.83 -28.41 -10.95
N PRO A 277 14.47 -29.71 -10.85
CA PRO A 277 14.03 -30.30 -9.60
C PRO A 277 15.20 -30.37 -8.61
N LEU A 278 14.92 -30.08 -7.34
CA LEU A 278 15.85 -30.35 -6.24
C LEU A 278 15.71 -31.84 -5.83
N PRO A 279 16.79 -32.64 -5.72
CA PRO A 279 16.69 -34.08 -5.46
C PRO A 279 15.89 -34.47 -4.20
N GLN A 280 15.85 -33.59 -3.19
CA GLN A 280 15.06 -33.74 -1.96
C GLN A 280 13.52 -33.68 -2.15
N TYR A 281 13.04 -33.64 -3.40
CA TYR A 281 11.61 -33.72 -3.76
C TYR A 281 11.29 -34.86 -4.73
N GLU A 282 12.26 -35.70 -5.11
CA GLU A 282 11.96 -36.90 -5.89
C GLU A 282 11.30 -37.96 -4.99
N GLY A 283 10.08 -38.34 -5.34
CA GLY A 283 9.45 -39.55 -4.80
C GLY A 283 10.08 -40.80 -5.41
N LEU A 284 10.07 -41.90 -4.66
CA LEU A 284 10.54 -43.21 -5.13
C LEU A 284 9.91 -43.56 -6.49
N SER A 285 10.75 -43.96 -7.45
CA SER A 285 10.34 -44.24 -8.82
C SER A 285 9.21 -45.26 -8.89
N ALA A 286 8.12 -44.92 -9.60
CA ALA A 286 7.03 -45.85 -9.85
C ALA A 286 7.53 -47.10 -10.62
N SER A 287 6.95 -48.26 -10.29
CA SER A 287 7.27 -49.55 -10.90
C SER A 287 7.06 -49.55 -12.41
N LYS A 288 7.94 -50.25 -13.15
CA LYS A 288 7.85 -50.43 -14.61
C LYS A 288 6.46 -50.92 -15.07
N PRO A 289 5.94 -50.47 -16.22
CA PRO A 289 4.72 -51.01 -16.80
C PRO A 289 4.96 -52.46 -17.30
N VAL A 290 3.95 -53.30 -17.12
CA VAL A 290 3.89 -54.68 -17.61
C VAL A 290 3.31 -54.70 -19.03
N GLU A 291 3.82 -55.58 -19.89
CA GLU A 291 3.35 -55.76 -21.28
C GLU A 291 1.87 -56.21 -21.38
N PRO A 292 1.18 -55.88 -22.48
CA PRO A 292 -0.22 -56.26 -22.68
C PRO A 292 -0.37 -57.71 -23.18
N PRO A 293 -1.26 -58.52 -22.59
CA PRO A 293 -1.61 -59.84 -23.13
C PRO A 293 -2.63 -59.72 -24.29
N LYS A 294 -2.57 -60.68 -25.22
CA LYS A 294 -3.58 -60.88 -26.29
C LYS A 294 -4.67 -61.88 -25.86
N PRO A 295 -5.85 -61.88 -26.53
CA PRO A 295 -7.11 -62.29 -25.89
C PRO A 295 -7.50 -63.75 -26.10
N ILE A 296 -8.31 -64.28 -25.18
CA ILE A 296 -9.13 -65.50 -25.33
C ILE A 296 -10.54 -65.23 -24.76
N GLU A 297 -11.50 -66.05 -25.20
CA GLU A 297 -12.94 -65.77 -25.32
C GLU A 297 -13.81 -65.96 -24.05
N SER A 298 -15.11 -65.76 -24.25
CA SER A 298 -16.22 -65.70 -23.30
C SER A 298 -16.58 -67.01 -22.57
N GLN A 299 -17.16 -66.89 -21.36
CA GLN A 299 -18.45 -67.51 -21.00
C GLN A 299 -19.05 -67.06 -19.63
N LYS A 300 -20.27 -66.52 -19.72
CA LYS A 300 -21.51 -66.83 -18.96
C LYS A 300 -21.64 -66.87 -17.41
N ASP A 301 -22.66 -66.09 -16.97
CA ASP A 301 -23.82 -66.44 -16.12
C ASP A 301 -23.81 -66.37 -14.56
N ALA A 302 -24.94 -65.84 -14.06
CA ALA A 302 -25.65 -66.10 -12.77
C ALA A 302 -25.53 -65.12 -11.56
N ALA A 303 -26.66 -65.01 -10.85
CA ALA A 303 -27.09 -63.90 -9.99
C ALA A 303 -27.13 -64.21 -8.45
N VAL A 304 -26.95 -63.17 -7.60
CA VAL A 304 -27.89 -62.59 -6.58
C VAL A 304 -28.82 -63.55 -5.74
N PRO A 305 -29.20 -63.33 -4.44
CA PRO A 305 -28.66 -62.56 -3.27
C PRO A 305 -28.78 -63.22 -1.84
N GLY A 306 -28.39 -62.51 -0.75
CA GLY A 306 -28.87 -62.68 0.66
C GLY A 306 -27.94 -61.99 1.70
N LYS A 307 -28.32 -61.06 2.61
CA LYS A 307 -29.24 -61.05 3.79
C LYS A 307 -28.86 -62.07 4.90
N THR A 308 -28.77 -61.78 6.21
CA THR A 308 -29.07 -60.59 7.07
C THR A 308 -28.53 -60.76 8.52
N SER A 309 -28.38 -59.64 9.29
CA SER A 309 -28.36 -59.53 10.79
C SER A 309 -27.24 -60.25 11.61
N GLY A 310 -26.83 -59.85 12.83
CA GLY A 310 -27.06 -58.63 13.64
C GLY A 310 -26.73 -58.80 15.15
N GLY A 311 -26.17 -57.76 15.80
CA GLY A 311 -26.64 -57.31 17.15
C GLY A 311 -25.88 -57.62 18.48
N LYS A 312 -25.27 -56.56 19.06
CA LYS A 312 -25.23 -56.13 20.51
C LYS A 312 -24.77 -57.05 21.68
N GLY A 313 -23.95 -56.44 22.58
CA GLY A 313 -23.86 -56.70 24.05
C GLY A 313 -22.60 -57.49 24.49
N LYS A 314 -21.68 -57.11 25.41
CA LYS A 314 -21.50 -56.15 26.54
C LYS A 314 -21.52 -56.82 27.94
N LYS A 315 -20.50 -56.53 28.78
CA LYS A 315 -20.20 -56.99 30.19
C LYS A 315 -19.55 -58.39 30.28
N THR A 316 -18.65 -58.77 31.22
CA THR A 316 -17.96 -58.18 32.43
C THR A 316 -16.79 -59.15 32.82
N SER A 317 -15.79 -58.92 33.72
CA SER A 317 -15.27 -57.81 34.57
C SER A 317 -13.88 -58.21 35.18
N THR A 318 -13.25 -57.33 35.99
CA THR A 318 -12.33 -57.58 37.15
C THR A 318 -10.98 -58.32 36.89
N GLU A 319 -9.81 -57.68 37.13
CA GLU A 319 -9.03 -57.52 38.40
C GLU A 319 -8.31 -58.83 38.83
N GLU A 320 -7.06 -58.88 39.31
CA GLU A 320 -6.22 -58.02 40.20
C GLU A 320 -4.71 -58.02 39.74
N SER A 321 -3.86 -56.99 39.97
CA SER A 321 -3.08 -56.61 41.20
C SER A 321 -1.95 -57.61 41.57
N ARG A 322 -0.71 -57.27 42.03
CA ARG A 322 -0.03 -56.03 42.51
C ARG A 322 1.51 -56.24 42.50
N GLY A 323 2.36 -55.23 42.24
CA GLY A 323 3.20 -54.49 43.24
C GLY A 323 4.70 -54.90 43.14
N ASP A 324 5.70 -54.23 43.73
CA ASP A 324 5.92 -52.83 44.17
C ASP A 324 7.45 -52.61 44.42
N ASP A 325 7.92 -51.36 44.61
CA ASP A 325 9.27 -50.94 45.10
C ASP A 325 10.53 -51.34 44.25
N GLY A 326 11.72 -50.70 44.32
CA GLY A 326 12.18 -49.47 44.99
C GLY A 326 13.74 -49.30 44.91
N GLU A 327 14.20 -48.07 44.61
CA GLU A 327 15.48 -47.36 44.94
C GLU A 327 16.94 -47.93 44.81
N GLU A 328 17.82 -47.01 44.37
CA GLU A 328 19.25 -46.71 44.73
C GLU A 328 20.50 -47.57 44.35
N ASP A 329 21.34 -46.94 43.50
CA ASP A 329 22.76 -46.50 43.67
C ASP A 329 24.04 -47.40 43.48
N ASP A 330 25.00 -46.76 42.79
CA ASP A 330 26.48 -46.87 42.69
C ASP A 330 27.26 -48.15 42.24
N ARG A 331 28.34 -47.85 41.47
CA ARG A 331 29.61 -48.58 41.18
C ARG A 331 29.81 -49.52 39.97
N ASP A 332 30.84 -49.15 39.20
CA ASP A 332 31.73 -49.93 38.32
C ASP A 332 32.33 -51.22 38.96
N PRO A 333 33.01 -52.16 38.23
CA PRO A 333 33.46 -52.10 36.82
C PRO A 333 33.23 -53.37 35.94
N VAL A 334 33.60 -53.22 34.65
CA VAL A 334 34.20 -54.19 33.69
C VAL A 334 34.99 -55.32 34.41
N PRO A 335 35.03 -56.64 33.99
CA PRO A 335 35.42 -57.00 32.60
C PRO A 335 35.05 -58.39 32.00
N GLU A 336 35.46 -58.58 30.72
CA GLU A 336 35.89 -59.85 30.08
C GLU A 336 34.84 -61.00 29.86
N LEU A 337 35.03 -62.02 29.00
CA LEU A 337 36.21 -62.52 28.26
C LEU A 337 35.83 -63.20 26.91
N GLN A 338 36.63 -62.94 25.86
CA GLN A 338 37.04 -63.78 24.69
C GLN A 338 36.27 -65.06 24.27
N LYS A 339 36.16 -65.27 22.93
CA LYS A 339 37.03 -66.16 22.09
C LYS A 339 36.52 -66.25 20.64
N GLY A 340 37.34 -66.35 19.58
CA GLY A 340 38.81 -66.25 19.48
C GLY A 340 39.36 -66.84 18.16
N GLY A 341 40.48 -66.29 17.64
CA GLY A 341 41.29 -66.82 16.53
C GLY A 341 40.82 -66.47 15.10
N GLY A 342 41.69 -66.24 14.10
CA GLY A 342 43.16 -66.14 14.10
C GLY A 342 43.78 -66.25 12.69
N ARG A 343 44.62 -65.25 12.33
CA ARG A 343 45.66 -65.10 11.26
C ARG A 343 46.29 -66.39 10.65
N GLU A 344 46.96 -66.45 9.49
CA GLU A 344 47.59 -65.43 8.59
C GLU A 344 47.99 -66.04 7.21
N GLY A 345 48.20 -65.20 6.17
CA GLY A 345 49.27 -65.37 5.15
C GLY A 345 49.00 -66.06 3.79
N GLY A 346 49.52 -65.46 2.69
CA GLY A 346 49.74 -66.13 1.39
C GLY A 346 49.51 -65.27 0.13
N ARG A 347 50.51 -65.18 -0.78
CA ARG A 347 50.40 -64.54 -2.12
C ARG A 347 50.16 -65.60 -3.22
N GLY A 348 49.47 -65.23 -4.30
CA GLY A 348 49.46 -65.98 -5.56
C GLY A 348 48.54 -65.34 -6.62
N GLU A 349 49.04 -65.14 -7.84
CA GLU A 349 48.25 -64.70 -9.01
C GLU A 349 47.64 -65.90 -9.73
N VAL A 350 46.48 -65.71 -10.39
CA VAL A 350 46.09 -66.20 -11.74
C VAL A 350 44.65 -65.75 -12.04
N GLU A 351 44.32 -65.60 -13.33
CA GLU A 351 43.25 -64.75 -13.87
C GLU A 351 41.84 -65.37 -13.98
N SER A 352 40.86 -64.46 -14.06
CA SER A 352 39.58 -64.57 -14.79
C SER A 352 38.46 -65.50 -14.26
N LEU A 353 37.35 -64.89 -13.84
CA LEU A 353 36.12 -64.83 -14.67
C LEU A 353 35.19 -63.72 -14.15
N SER A 354 34.21 -63.30 -14.97
CA SER A 354 33.54 -62.01 -14.84
C SER A 354 32.05 -62.07 -14.50
N LYS A 355 31.61 -61.28 -13.49
CA LYS A 355 30.43 -60.37 -13.51
C LYS A 355 30.18 -59.68 -12.14
N PRO A 356 29.47 -58.54 -12.10
CA PRO A 356 29.62 -57.57 -11.01
C PRO A 356 28.62 -57.70 -9.86
N SER A 357 29.10 -57.49 -8.63
CA SER A 357 28.30 -57.10 -7.47
C SER A 357 28.00 -55.60 -7.51
N GLY A 358 26.73 -55.20 -7.38
CA GLY A 358 26.33 -53.79 -7.40
C GLY A 358 26.78 -53.02 -6.15
N PRO A 359 27.26 -51.77 -6.28
CA PRO A 359 27.61 -50.94 -5.12
C PRO A 359 26.37 -50.32 -4.46
N SER A 360 26.33 -50.41 -3.13
CA SER A 360 25.34 -49.79 -2.24
C SER A 360 25.24 -48.27 -2.46
N LEU A 361 24.06 -47.79 -2.85
CA LEU A 361 23.76 -46.36 -2.99
C LEU A 361 23.29 -45.75 -1.66
N TYR A 362 24.22 -45.18 -0.88
CA TYR A 362 23.90 -44.20 0.16
C TYR A 362 25.09 -43.26 0.45
N PRO A 363 25.02 -41.97 0.06
CA PRO A 363 25.97 -40.95 0.52
C PRO A 363 25.49 -40.21 1.77
N SER A 364 26.43 -39.81 2.63
CA SER A 364 26.17 -39.13 3.90
C SER A 364 25.93 -37.61 3.73
N TRP A 365 24.78 -37.10 4.18
CA TRP A 365 24.48 -35.66 4.27
C TRP A 365 24.56 -35.08 5.70
N LYS A 366 25.03 -35.85 6.70
CA LYS A 366 25.29 -35.35 8.06
C LYS A 366 26.78 -35.23 8.33
N LYS A 367 27.38 -34.13 7.86
CA LYS A 367 28.56 -33.53 8.48
C LYS A 367 28.53 -32.02 8.29
N THR A 368 28.62 -31.30 9.40
CA THR A 368 28.74 -29.84 9.47
C THR A 368 30.04 -29.38 8.81
N SER A 369 29.97 -28.28 8.06
CA SER A 369 31.13 -27.69 7.39
C SER A 369 32.12 -27.16 8.41
N SER A 370 33.37 -27.61 8.34
CA SER A 370 34.53 -26.92 8.92
C SER A 370 35.24 -26.21 7.77
N ASP A 371 35.61 -24.95 7.96
CA ASP A 371 36.35 -24.20 6.94
C ASP A 371 37.80 -24.71 6.87
N SER A 372 38.08 -25.54 5.86
CA SER A 372 39.43 -25.82 5.40
C SER A 372 39.43 -25.82 3.87
N GLU A 373 39.49 -24.63 3.29
CA GLU A 373 39.86 -24.47 1.89
C GLU A 373 41.32 -24.91 1.72
N PHE A 374 41.56 -26.13 1.28
CA PHE A 374 42.65 -26.54 0.36
C PHE A 374 42.58 -28.07 0.15
N SER A 375 42.95 -28.52 -1.05
CA SER A 375 43.13 -29.94 -1.45
C SER A 375 41.90 -30.76 -1.87
N ASP A 376 41.00 -30.22 -2.71
CA ASP A 376 40.21 -31.06 -3.65
C ASP A 376 39.67 -30.25 -4.87
N PRO A 377 40.00 -30.62 -6.13
CA PRO A 377 39.53 -29.88 -7.31
C PRO A 377 38.02 -30.10 -7.58
N GLU A 378 37.47 -31.27 -7.25
CA GLU A 378 36.05 -31.60 -7.45
C GLU A 378 35.13 -30.81 -6.49
N GLY A 379 35.59 -30.56 -5.26
CA GLY A 379 34.87 -29.73 -4.27
C GLY A 379 34.62 -28.29 -4.76
N SER A 380 35.57 -27.74 -5.52
CA SER A 380 35.47 -26.42 -6.14
C SER A 380 34.46 -26.38 -7.30
N ALA A 381 34.34 -27.46 -8.09
CA ALA A 381 33.33 -27.55 -9.15
C ALA A 381 31.91 -27.63 -8.54
N GLN A 382 31.70 -28.48 -7.54
CA GLN A 382 30.39 -28.66 -6.91
C GLN A 382 29.95 -27.47 -6.04
N SER A 383 30.88 -26.70 -5.48
CA SER A 383 30.55 -25.43 -4.79
C SER A 383 30.17 -24.33 -5.79
N LYS A 384 30.92 -24.18 -6.90
CA LYS A 384 30.57 -23.27 -8.00
C LYS A 384 29.20 -23.60 -8.58
N LEU A 385 28.93 -24.87 -8.89
CA LEU A 385 27.65 -25.28 -9.47
C LEU A 385 26.46 -24.95 -8.53
N ARG A 386 26.59 -25.22 -7.22
CA ARG A 386 25.59 -24.80 -6.21
C ARG A 386 25.37 -23.29 -6.19
N LEU A 387 26.42 -22.48 -6.33
CA LEU A 387 26.33 -21.03 -6.44
C LEU A 387 25.58 -20.60 -7.71
N TYR A 388 25.85 -21.21 -8.86
CA TYR A 388 25.15 -20.91 -10.12
C TYR A 388 23.67 -21.31 -10.08
N HIS A 389 23.30 -22.48 -9.55
CA HIS A 389 21.88 -22.83 -9.29
C HIS A 389 21.22 -21.86 -8.30
N GLY A 390 21.96 -21.34 -7.32
CA GLY A 390 21.51 -20.25 -6.46
C GLY A 390 21.19 -18.98 -7.25
N ARG A 391 22.09 -18.56 -8.15
CA ARG A 391 21.94 -17.35 -8.98
C ARG A 391 20.77 -17.46 -9.98
N VAL A 392 20.58 -18.61 -10.63
CA VAL A 392 19.41 -18.88 -11.50
C VAL A 392 18.11 -18.64 -10.71
N ARG A 393 17.96 -19.29 -9.56
CA ARG A 393 16.73 -19.18 -8.76
C ARG A 393 16.54 -17.77 -8.20
N GLN A 394 17.62 -17.05 -7.91
CA GLN A 394 17.57 -15.63 -7.55
C GLN A 394 17.12 -14.75 -8.72
N GLY A 395 17.61 -15.01 -9.93
CA GLY A 395 17.22 -14.33 -11.17
C GLY A 395 15.73 -14.47 -11.44
N ALA A 396 15.23 -15.70 -11.50
CA ALA A 396 13.80 -16.01 -11.67
C ALA A 396 12.91 -15.31 -10.62
N LEU A 397 13.34 -15.23 -9.35
CA LEU A 397 12.61 -14.51 -8.29
C LEU A 397 12.66 -12.98 -8.48
N HIS A 398 13.74 -12.42 -8.99
CA HIS A 398 13.79 -11.01 -9.36
C HIS A 398 12.88 -10.70 -10.55
N CYS A 399 12.80 -11.58 -11.55
CA CYS A 399 11.84 -11.47 -12.66
C CYS A 399 10.40 -11.46 -12.13
N LEU A 400 10.07 -12.39 -11.22
CA LEU A 400 8.76 -12.45 -10.59
C LEU A 400 8.47 -11.19 -9.75
N LEU A 401 9.45 -10.67 -9.01
CA LEU A 401 9.33 -9.41 -8.25
C LEU A 401 9.03 -8.21 -9.17
N ALA A 402 9.67 -8.14 -10.32
CA ALA A 402 9.43 -7.11 -11.32
C ALA A 402 7.99 -7.20 -11.89
N VAL A 403 7.54 -8.41 -12.22
CA VAL A 403 6.16 -8.67 -12.67
C VAL A 403 5.14 -8.26 -11.60
N VAL A 404 5.34 -8.68 -10.35
CA VAL A 404 4.47 -8.33 -9.20
C VAL A 404 4.37 -6.81 -8.98
N LYS A 405 5.43 -6.05 -9.30
CA LYS A 405 5.44 -4.58 -9.20
C LYS A 405 4.82 -3.88 -10.42
N ALA A 406 4.82 -4.51 -11.60
CA ALA A 406 4.35 -3.92 -12.85
C ALA A 406 2.88 -4.26 -13.19
N VAL A 407 2.39 -5.41 -12.74
CA VAL A 407 1.02 -5.89 -13.03
C VAL A 407 -0.01 -5.22 -12.12
N GLU A 408 -1.19 -4.89 -12.67
CA GLU A 408 -2.31 -4.40 -11.87
C GLU A 408 -2.68 -5.36 -10.74
N LYS A 409 -2.82 -4.84 -9.51
CA LYS A 409 -3.09 -5.64 -8.31
C LYS A 409 -4.30 -6.57 -8.45
N ARG A 410 -5.35 -6.15 -9.17
CA ARG A 410 -6.54 -6.98 -9.46
C ARG A 410 -6.19 -8.27 -10.21
N THR A 411 -5.35 -8.16 -11.24
CA THR A 411 -4.88 -9.31 -12.05
C THR A 411 -3.95 -10.18 -11.22
N LEU A 412 -3.02 -9.58 -10.47
CA LEU A 412 -2.10 -10.29 -9.59
C LEU A 412 -2.84 -11.17 -8.56
N TYR A 413 -3.88 -10.66 -7.91
CA TYR A 413 -4.64 -11.41 -6.91
C TYR A 413 -5.43 -12.60 -7.49
N GLY A 414 -5.69 -12.62 -8.81
CA GLY A 414 -6.24 -13.80 -9.49
C GLY A 414 -5.32 -15.04 -9.47
N TYR A 415 -4.01 -14.83 -9.28
CA TYR A 415 -3.00 -15.90 -9.18
C TYR A 415 -2.58 -16.22 -7.73
N TRP A 416 -3.31 -15.74 -6.73
CA TRP A 416 -2.94 -15.87 -5.31
C TRP A 416 -2.64 -17.32 -4.89
N SER A 417 -3.55 -18.25 -5.21
CA SER A 417 -3.45 -19.68 -4.86
C SER A 417 -2.28 -20.41 -5.54
N SER A 418 -1.77 -19.89 -6.66
CA SER A 418 -0.58 -20.42 -7.34
C SER A 418 0.71 -20.13 -6.58
N PHE A 419 0.77 -19.03 -5.82
CA PHE A 419 1.95 -18.61 -5.08
C PHE A 419 1.88 -18.90 -3.58
N ILE A 420 0.66 -18.97 -3.03
CA ILE A 420 0.36 -19.10 -1.59
C ILE A 420 -0.71 -20.19 -1.44
N PRO A 421 -0.45 -21.30 -0.72
CA PRO A 421 -1.38 -22.42 -0.64
C PRO A 421 -2.56 -22.15 0.31
N ASP A 422 -3.74 -22.64 -0.05
CA ASP A 422 -4.99 -22.43 0.71
C ASP A 422 -5.25 -23.45 1.83
N SER A 423 -4.50 -24.56 1.91
CA SER A 423 -4.69 -25.59 2.94
C SER A 423 -3.42 -26.44 3.19
N PRO A 424 -3.14 -26.86 4.45
CA PRO A 424 -1.98 -27.69 4.78
C PRO A 424 -2.19 -29.22 4.55
N VAL A 425 -3.26 -29.64 3.88
CA VAL A 425 -3.69 -31.06 3.85
C VAL A 425 -3.22 -31.83 2.61
N GLY A 426 -2.35 -32.81 2.84
CA GLY A 426 -2.50 -34.15 2.24
C GLY A 426 -2.17 -34.36 0.75
N GLY A 427 -1.21 -33.62 0.16
CA GLY A 427 -0.71 -33.88 -1.19
C GLY A 427 0.78 -33.58 -1.34
N LEU A 428 1.37 -33.96 -2.48
CA LEU A 428 2.69 -33.46 -2.89
C LEU A 428 2.63 -31.92 -2.88
N PRO A 429 3.44 -31.22 -2.06
CA PRO A 429 3.28 -29.78 -1.89
C PRO A 429 3.65 -29.08 -3.21
N PRO A 430 2.76 -28.27 -3.80
CA PRO A 430 3.14 -27.45 -4.95
C PRO A 430 4.29 -26.52 -4.54
N LEU A 431 5.22 -26.28 -5.49
CA LEU A 431 6.39 -25.41 -5.31
C LEU A 431 5.96 -23.94 -5.22
N THR A 432 5.41 -23.57 -4.07
CA THR A 432 4.95 -22.21 -3.73
C THR A 432 6.09 -21.36 -3.17
N LEU A 433 5.91 -20.04 -3.09
CA LEU A 433 6.91 -19.13 -2.50
C LEU A 433 7.29 -19.58 -1.07
N LEU A 434 6.33 -20.06 -0.28
CA LEU A 434 6.54 -20.58 1.06
C LEU A 434 7.48 -21.79 1.11
N THR A 435 7.51 -22.64 0.07
CA THR A 435 8.48 -23.74 0.00
C THR A 435 9.91 -23.24 -0.18
N ILE A 436 10.11 -22.22 -1.03
CA ILE A 436 11.42 -21.60 -1.27
C ILE A 436 11.91 -20.95 0.03
N ILE A 437 11.05 -20.12 0.64
CA ILE A 437 11.34 -19.39 1.88
C ILE A 437 11.74 -20.35 3.03
N ARG A 438 11.16 -21.55 3.09
CA ARG A 438 11.43 -22.51 4.18
C ARG A 438 12.49 -23.57 3.91
N LYS A 439 12.81 -23.86 2.64
CA LYS A 439 13.62 -25.04 2.26
C LYS A 439 14.77 -24.75 1.29
N ASP A 440 14.92 -23.53 0.77
CA ASP A 440 16.06 -23.22 -0.09
C ASP A 440 17.37 -23.16 0.71
N PRO A 441 18.46 -23.84 0.30
CA PRO A 441 19.74 -23.75 1.00
C PRO A 441 20.37 -22.34 0.96
N SER A 442 20.07 -21.52 -0.05
CA SER A 442 20.69 -20.20 -0.21
C SER A 442 19.90 -19.10 0.53
N PRO A 443 20.49 -18.40 1.53
CA PRO A 443 19.82 -17.30 2.23
C PRO A 443 19.44 -16.16 1.28
N LYS A 444 20.20 -15.95 0.20
CA LYS A 444 19.89 -14.94 -0.83
C LYS A 444 18.63 -15.29 -1.63
N VAL A 445 18.42 -16.58 -1.95
CA VAL A 445 17.22 -17.03 -2.66
C VAL A 445 15.99 -16.95 -1.74
N ARG A 446 16.12 -17.35 -0.47
CA ARG A 446 15.08 -17.14 0.55
C ARG A 446 14.70 -15.66 0.69
N ALA A 447 15.69 -14.77 0.73
CA ALA A 447 15.48 -13.32 0.80
C ALA A 447 14.75 -12.77 -0.44
N SER A 448 15.12 -13.17 -1.66
CA SER A 448 14.41 -12.75 -2.88
C SER A 448 12.97 -13.26 -2.91
N ALA A 449 12.69 -14.47 -2.42
CA ALA A 449 11.31 -14.98 -2.33
C ALA A 449 10.46 -14.22 -1.29
N LEU A 450 11.06 -13.78 -0.17
CA LEU A 450 10.42 -12.90 0.81
C LEU A 450 10.12 -11.51 0.24
N GLN A 451 10.99 -10.98 -0.64
CA GLN A 451 10.72 -9.71 -1.33
C GLN A 451 9.54 -9.81 -2.30
N VAL A 452 9.42 -10.91 -3.06
CA VAL A 452 8.24 -11.20 -3.90
C VAL A 452 6.98 -11.23 -3.06
N LEU A 453 6.97 -12.03 -1.99
CA LEU A 453 5.80 -12.17 -1.11
C LEU A 453 5.43 -10.84 -0.43
N SER A 454 6.41 -10.05 0.00
CA SER A 454 6.17 -8.71 0.56
C SER A 454 5.57 -7.76 -0.46
N ALA A 455 6.02 -7.78 -1.72
CA ALA A 455 5.44 -6.97 -2.79
C ALA A 455 4.03 -7.41 -3.23
N MET A 456 3.67 -8.68 -3.03
CA MET A 456 2.30 -9.17 -3.18
C MET A 456 1.39 -8.70 -2.03
N LEU A 457 1.90 -8.73 -0.79
CA LEU A 457 1.17 -8.29 0.41
C LEU A 457 1.02 -6.77 0.50
N ASP A 458 1.96 -5.99 -0.03
CA ASP A 458 1.90 -4.53 -0.02
C ASP A 458 0.69 -4.02 -0.82
N GLY A 459 -0.15 -3.20 -0.20
CA GLY A 459 -1.44 -2.74 -0.75
C GLY A 459 -2.54 -3.82 -0.84
N SER A 460 -2.38 -5.00 -0.23
CA SER A 460 -3.37 -6.08 -0.29
C SER A 460 -4.59 -5.92 0.63
N ARG A 461 -4.62 -4.91 1.51
CA ARG A 461 -5.68 -4.69 2.51
C ARG A 461 -7.10 -4.76 1.95
N GLN A 462 -7.38 -4.20 0.77
CA GLN A 462 -8.73 -4.24 0.17
C GLN A 462 -9.13 -5.65 -0.31
N PHE A 463 -8.17 -6.44 -0.77
CA PHE A 463 -8.37 -7.83 -1.18
C PHE A 463 -8.50 -8.75 0.04
N LEU A 464 -7.56 -8.65 0.99
CA LEU A 464 -7.59 -9.43 2.23
C LEU A 464 -8.77 -9.07 3.15
N ALA A 465 -9.36 -7.86 3.04
CA ALA A 465 -10.52 -7.46 3.85
C ALA A 465 -11.73 -8.39 3.74
N VAL A 466 -11.83 -9.19 2.66
CA VAL A 466 -12.91 -10.17 2.44
C VAL A 466 -12.67 -11.47 3.24
N ALA A 467 -11.47 -11.73 3.74
CA ALA A 467 -11.15 -12.92 4.51
C ALA A 467 -11.97 -12.99 5.81
N GLU A 468 -12.59 -14.14 6.06
CA GLU A 468 -13.45 -14.36 7.22
C GLU A 468 -13.40 -15.82 7.72
N ASP A 469 -13.30 -16.01 9.03
CA ASP A 469 -13.29 -17.32 9.70
C ASP A 469 -14.05 -17.29 11.04
N THR A 470 -15.16 -16.54 11.07
CA THR A 470 -16.07 -16.36 12.20
C THR A 470 -17.33 -17.24 12.13
N ALA A 471 -17.59 -17.89 10.99
CA ALA A 471 -18.77 -18.74 10.80
C ALA A 471 -18.58 -20.18 11.34
N SER A 472 -19.63 -20.75 11.92
CA SER A 472 -19.67 -22.16 12.33
C SER A 472 -19.60 -23.10 11.12
N PRO A 473 -18.88 -24.24 11.19
CA PRO A 473 -18.66 -25.09 10.03
C PRO A 473 -19.90 -25.90 9.65
N ARG A 474 -20.62 -25.52 8.57
CA ARG A 474 -21.74 -26.30 7.99
C ARG A 474 -22.19 -25.84 6.58
N THR A 475 -21.28 -25.83 5.62
CA THR A 475 -21.62 -25.81 4.17
C THR A 475 -20.79 -26.86 3.43
N SER A 476 -21.38 -27.53 2.44
CA SER A 476 -20.69 -28.46 1.53
C SER A 476 -19.78 -27.77 0.52
N TYR A 477 -19.90 -26.44 0.42
CA TYR A 477 -19.06 -25.55 -0.37
C TYR A 477 -18.15 -24.73 0.55
N THR A 478 -16.91 -24.45 0.11
CA THR A 478 -15.95 -23.59 0.83
C THR A 478 -15.96 -22.19 0.22
N PRO A 479 -16.43 -21.16 0.95
CA PRO A 479 -16.44 -19.79 0.43
C PRO A 479 -15.04 -19.23 0.18
N PHE A 480 -14.92 -18.35 -0.82
CA PHE A 480 -13.66 -17.64 -1.11
C PHE A 480 -13.11 -16.87 0.10
N SER A 481 -13.99 -16.25 0.91
CA SER A 481 -13.63 -15.57 2.16
C SER A 481 -12.95 -16.50 3.18
N PHE A 482 -13.42 -17.75 3.28
CA PHE A 482 -12.83 -18.75 4.16
C PHE A 482 -11.49 -19.27 3.61
N SER A 483 -11.39 -19.49 2.29
CA SER A 483 -10.13 -19.87 1.64
C SER A 483 -9.04 -18.80 1.83
N LEU A 484 -9.40 -17.52 1.71
CA LEU A 484 -8.46 -16.43 1.94
C LEU A 484 -8.03 -16.34 3.42
N ALA A 485 -8.95 -16.65 4.35
CA ALA A 485 -8.64 -16.76 5.77
C ALA A 485 -7.71 -17.95 6.08
N THR A 486 -7.84 -19.10 5.40
CA THR A 486 -6.91 -20.23 5.55
C THR A 486 -5.54 -19.92 4.97
N SER A 487 -5.42 -19.29 3.79
CA SER A 487 -4.11 -18.87 3.28
C SER A 487 -3.44 -17.82 4.18
N VAL A 488 -4.18 -16.86 4.77
CA VAL A 488 -3.61 -15.93 5.78
C VAL A 488 -3.06 -16.67 7.02
N ARG A 489 -3.73 -17.73 7.51
CA ARG A 489 -3.20 -18.55 8.61
C ARG A 489 -1.95 -19.34 8.23
N GLU A 490 -1.93 -19.90 7.02
CA GLU A 490 -0.76 -20.64 6.54
C GLU A 490 0.44 -19.72 6.28
N LEU A 491 0.22 -18.48 5.83
CA LEU A 491 1.26 -17.44 5.76
C LEU A 491 1.87 -17.17 7.14
N HIS A 492 1.04 -16.92 8.17
CA HIS A 492 1.49 -16.75 9.56
C HIS A 492 2.33 -17.94 10.04
N ARG A 493 1.83 -19.17 9.84
CA ARG A 493 2.51 -20.39 10.26
C ARG A 493 3.85 -20.58 9.53
N ALA A 494 3.86 -20.42 8.21
CA ALA A 494 5.04 -20.65 7.39
C ALA A 494 6.14 -19.61 7.62
N LEU A 495 5.77 -18.33 7.78
CA LEU A 495 6.71 -17.25 8.11
C LEU A 495 7.26 -17.38 9.53
N SER A 496 6.44 -17.77 10.51
CA SER A 496 6.91 -18.07 11.87
C SER A 496 7.91 -19.23 11.91
N LEU A 497 7.67 -20.28 11.11
CA LEU A 497 8.62 -21.39 10.97
C LEU A 497 9.89 -21.01 10.20
N ALA A 498 9.81 -20.09 9.24
CA ALA A 498 10.97 -19.56 8.54
C ALA A 498 11.84 -18.70 9.47
N LEU A 499 11.22 -17.85 10.30
CA LEU A 499 11.87 -17.02 11.31
C LEU A 499 12.76 -17.85 12.26
N LEU A 500 12.20 -18.92 12.83
CA LEU A 500 12.89 -19.79 13.78
C LEU A 500 14.04 -20.61 13.16
N ALA A 501 14.03 -20.80 11.84
CA ALA A 501 15.03 -21.57 11.11
C ALA A 501 16.10 -20.69 10.43
N GLU A 502 15.94 -19.37 10.41
CA GLU A 502 16.82 -18.46 9.67
C GLU A 502 18.04 -18.05 10.49
N THR A 503 19.22 -18.16 9.86
CA THR A 503 20.52 -17.83 10.48
C THR A 503 21.17 -16.58 9.89
N SER A 504 20.73 -16.13 8.70
CA SER A 504 21.21 -14.92 8.03
C SER A 504 20.50 -13.67 8.56
N PRO A 505 21.18 -12.69 9.19
CA PRO A 505 20.55 -11.44 9.67
C PRO A 505 19.83 -10.67 8.56
N GLN A 506 20.36 -10.69 7.34
CA GLN A 506 19.77 -10.03 6.17
C GLN A 506 18.47 -10.71 5.76
N THR A 507 18.40 -12.04 5.82
CA THR A 507 17.18 -12.79 5.46
C THR A 507 16.16 -12.73 6.60
N LEU A 508 16.60 -12.79 7.85
CA LEU A 508 15.78 -12.59 9.05
C LEU A 508 15.06 -11.23 9.02
N THR A 509 15.78 -10.16 8.65
CA THR A 509 15.23 -8.82 8.37
C THR A 509 14.09 -8.89 7.35
N GLN A 510 14.22 -9.66 6.26
CA GLN A 510 13.16 -9.81 5.26
C GLN A 510 11.97 -10.64 5.77
N VAL A 511 12.19 -11.68 6.59
CA VAL A 511 11.09 -12.46 7.21
C VAL A 511 10.23 -11.56 8.09
N ILE A 512 10.85 -10.76 8.94
CA ILE A 512 10.17 -9.86 9.89
C ILE A 512 9.42 -8.75 9.13
N LYS A 513 10.02 -8.16 8.08
CA LYS A 513 9.32 -7.20 7.21
C LYS A 513 8.11 -7.83 6.49
N CYS A 514 8.24 -9.06 5.99
CA CYS A 514 7.14 -9.78 5.35
C CYS A 514 5.97 -10.03 6.34
N LEU A 515 6.29 -10.39 7.58
CA LEU A 515 5.32 -10.49 8.68
C LEU A 515 4.64 -9.14 8.98
N ALA A 516 5.38 -8.02 8.97
CA ALA A 516 4.82 -6.69 9.18
C ALA A 516 3.81 -6.32 8.07
N TYR A 517 4.12 -6.60 6.79
CA TYR A 517 3.18 -6.43 5.68
C TYR A 517 1.92 -7.31 5.84
N LEU A 518 2.05 -8.56 6.28
CA LEU A 518 0.89 -9.43 6.56
C LEU A 518 0.01 -8.84 7.67
N VAL A 519 0.61 -8.35 8.75
CA VAL A 519 -0.09 -7.73 9.89
C VAL A 519 -0.79 -6.42 9.51
N ALA A 520 -0.18 -5.59 8.66
CA ALA A 520 -0.77 -4.34 8.21
C ALA A 520 -1.98 -4.51 7.27
N ASN A 521 -2.14 -5.66 6.61
CA ASN A 521 -3.15 -5.88 5.57
C ASN A 521 -4.26 -6.88 5.95
N ALA A 522 -4.04 -7.81 6.90
CA ALA A 522 -5.03 -8.85 7.26
C ALA A 522 -6.15 -8.35 8.22
N PRO A 523 -7.42 -8.77 8.04
CA PRO A 523 -8.55 -8.30 8.86
C PRO A 523 -8.74 -9.14 10.15
N TYR A 524 -7.82 -9.04 11.11
CA TYR A 524 -7.89 -9.78 12.39
C TYR A 524 -9.25 -9.72 13.13
N HIS A 525 -10.03 -8.64 13.00
CA HIS A 525 -11.39 -8.58 13.58
C HIS A 525 -12.40 -9.59 12.98
N ARG A 526 -12.11 -10.17 11.80
CA ARG A 526 -12.90 -11.20 11.09
C ARG A 526 -12.25 -12.58 11.10
N LEU A 527 -11.07 -12.70 11.72
CA LEU A 527 -10.30 -13.94 11.81
C LEU A 527 -10.40 -14.49 13.24
N ARG A 528 -10.08 -15.78 13.42
CA ARG A 528 -9.99 -16.35 14.77
C ARG A 528 -8.85 -15.68 15.55
N PRO A 529 -9.07 -15.25 16.80
CA PRO A 529 -8.02 -14.71 17.67
C PRO A 529 -6.87 -15.71 17.89
N GLY A 530 -5.70 -15.19 18.25
CA GLY A 530 -4.52 -16.01 18.59
C GLY A 530 -3.49 -16.13 17.47
N LEU A 531 -3.60 -15.35 16.39
CA LEU A 531 -2.56 -15.25 15.35
C LEU A 531 -1.46 -14.26 15.73
N LEU A 532 -1.78 -13.23 16.50
CA LEU A 532 -0.82 -12.18 16.87
C LEU A 532 -0.04 -12.53 18.13
N SER A 533 -0.67 -13.21 19.09
CA SER A 533 -0.06 -13.58 20.38
C SER A 533 1.19 -14.47 20.27
N PRO A 534 1.27 -15.48 19.39
CA PRO A 534 2.50 -16.25 19.19
C PRO A 534 3.61 -15.41 18.56
N LEU A 535 3.26 -14.60 17.55
CA LEU A 535 4.19 -13.72 16.84
C LEU A 535 4.81 -12.66 17.78
N TRP A 536 3.97 -12.03 18.61
CA TRP A 536 4.38 -11.10 19.66
C TRP A 536 5.42 -11.69 20.61
N LYS A 537 5.21 -12.95 21.06
CA LYS A 537 6.16 -13.64 21.94
C LYS A 537 7.46 -14.02 21.22
N GLN A 538 7.37 -14.48 19.98
CA GLN A 538 8.54 -14.85 19.16
C GLN A 538 9.44 -13.66 18.82
N MET A 539 8.92 -12.43 18.77
CA MET A 539 9.71 -11.23 18.47
C MET A 539 10.62 -10.76 19.60
N ARG A 540 10.31 -11.10 20.86
CA ARG A 540 11.02 -10.57 22.05
C ARG A 540 12.56 -10.74 22.00
N PRO A 541 13.14 -11.91 21.64
CA PRO A 541 14.61 -12.06 21.61
C PRO A 541 15.30 -11.15 20.59
N TYR A 542 14.62 -10.80 19.49
CA TYR A 542 15.21 -10.05 18.39
C TYR A 542 15.28 -8.53 18.62
N VAL A 543 14.63 -8.01 19.68
CA VAL A 543 14.67 -6.58 20.07
C VAL A 543 16.10 -6.11 20.38
N ARG A 544 16.90 -6.97 21.01
CA ARG A 544 18.32 -6.72 21.38
C ARG A 544 19.31 -7.44 20.45
N HIS A 545 18.88 -7.79 19.23
CA HIS A 545 19.74 -8.47 18.26
C HIS A 545 20.95 -7.62 17.83
N ARG A 546 22.11 -8.24 17.54
CA ARG A 546 23.36 -7.52 17.20
C ARG A 546 23.24 -6.64 15.94
N ASP A 547 22.49 -7.08 14.93
CA ASP A 547 22.23 -6.32 13.70
C ASP A 547 21.09 -5.30 13.89
N VAL A 548 21.40 -4.02 13.68
CA VAL A 548 20.47 -2.88 13.76
C VAL A 548 19.25 -3.06 12.85
N ASN A 549 19.41 -3.62 11.65
CA ASN A 549 18.31 -3.78 10.69
C ASN A 549 17.25 -4.78 11.18
N VAL A 550 17.68 -5.81 11.91
CA VAL A 550 16.79 -6.77 12.55
C VAL A 550 16.00 -6.06 13.65
N ARG A 551 16.67 -5.30 14.53
CA ARG A 551 16.02 -4.54 15.62
C ARG A 551 14.98 -3.55 15.11
N VAL A 552 15.33 -2.77 14.08
CA VAL A 552 14.38 -1.86 13.41
C VAL A 552 13.20 -2.63 12.86
N SER A 553 13.42 -3.73 12.13
CA SER A 553 12.32 -4.53 11.57
C SER A 553 11.39 -5.12 12.63
N VAL A 554 11.92 -5.50 13.80
CA VAL A 554 11.13 -5.96 14.95
C VAL A 554 10.25 -4.84 15.49
N LEU A 555 10.78 -3.62 15.63
CA LEU A 555 10.01 -2.45 16.03
C LEU A 555 8.95 -2.08 14.98
N THR A 556 9.26 -2.15 13.68
CA THR A 556 8.27 -1.98 12.59
C THR A 556 7.14 -2.99 12.68
N LEU A 557 7.44 -4.26 13.01
CA LEU A 557 6.41 -5.27 13.22
C LEU A 557 5.58 -4.99 14.49
N TYR A 558 6.18 -4.55 15.59
CA TYR A 558 5.40 -4.07 16.75
C TYR A 558 4.52 -2.87 16.39
N GLY A 559 5.00 -1.93 15.57
CA GLY A 559 4.22 -0.83 15.01
C GLY A 559 3.03 -1.30 14.19
N ALA A 560 3.21 -2.28 13.31
CA ALA A 560 2.13 -2.91 12.56
C ALA A 560 1.11 -3.62 13.49
N LEU A 561 1.59 -4.31 14.54
CA LEU A 561 0.75 -5.00 15.53
C LEU A 561 -0.10 -4.03 16.34
N VAL A 562 0.42 -2.85 16.72
CA VAL A 562 -0.35 -1.85 17.49
C VAL A 562 -1.19 -0.91 16.63
N THR A 563 -0.99 -0.87 15.31
CA THR A 563 -1.83 -0.07 14.38
C THR A 563 -2.93 -0.88 13.71
N THR A 564 -2.78 -2.20 13.56
CA THR A 564 -3.76 -3.02 12.85
C THR A 564 -5.09 -3.09 13.63
N GLN A 565 -6.13 -2.45 13.07
CA GLN A 565 -7.48 -2.42 13.64
C GLN A 565 -7.53 -1.95 15.11
N ALA A 566 -6.67 -1.01 15.49
CA ALA A 566 -6.63 -0.49 16.86
C ALA A 566 -7.94 0.26 17.22
N PRO A 567 -8.49 0.06 18.44
CA PRO A 567 -8.04 -0.88 19.46
C PRO A 567 -8.49 -2.33 19.19
N LEU A 568 -7.54 -3.26 19.10
CA LEU A 568 -7.81 -4.70 18.92
C LEU A 568 -7.72 -5.44 20.26
N PRO A 569 -8.75 -6.20 20.70
CA PRO A 569 -8.75 -6.83 22.03
C PRO A 569 -7.57 -7.76 22.31
N GLU A 570 -7.11 -8.52 21.33
CA GLU A 570 -5.92 -9.39 21.47
C GLU A 570 -4.66 -8.58 21.81
N VAL A 571 -4.47 -7.43 21.14
CA VAL A 571 -3.30 -6.56 21.35
C VAL A 571 -3.42 -5.79 22.67
N GLN A 572 -4.63 -5.36 23.06
CA GLN A 572 -4.87 -4.73 24.36
C GLN A 572 -4.48 -5.66 25.52
N LEU A 573 -4.75 -6.97 25.41
CA LEU A 573 -4.32 -7.96 26.39
C LEU A 573 -2.79 -8.18 26.37
N LEU A 574 -2.15 -8.18 25.20
CA LEU A 574 -0.69 -8.32 25.06
C LEU A 574 0.10 -7.11 25.60
N LEU A 575 -0.51 -5.92 25.60
CA LEU A 575 0.05 -4.70 26.18
C LEU A 575 -0.05 -4.65 27.71
N ARG A 576 -1.09 -5.28 28.29
CA ARG A 576 -1.32 -5.37 29.74
C ARG A 576 -0.59 -6.52 30.44
N GLN A 577 -0.02 -7.48 29.70
CA GLN A 577 0.70 -8.59 30.32
C GLN A 577 2.01 -8.10 30.98
N PRO A 578 2.19 -8.27 32.31
CA PRO A 578 3.45 -7.97 32.97
C PRO A 578 4.58 -8.89 32.48
N GLU A 579 5.83 -8.52 32.76
CA GLU A 579 7.01 -9.35 32.47
C GLU A 579 7.04 -10.63 33.33
N VAL A 580 6.24 -11.62 32.96
CA VAL A 580 6.36 -12.97 33.52
C VAL A 580 7.52 -13.68 32.82
N SER A 581 8.59 -13.92 33.58
CA SER A 581 9.74 -14.74 33.18
C SER A 581 9.37 -16.22 33.09
N SER A 582 8.63 -16.61 32.04
CA SER A 582 8.28 -18.00 31.76
C SER A 582 9.39 -18.72 30.97
N SER A 583 10.52 -18.97 31.64
CA SER A 583 11.63 -19.78 31.10
C SER A 583 11.50 -21.25 31.51
N THR A 584 10.80 -22.05 30.71
CA THR A 584 10.90 -23.54 30.73
C THR A 584 10.52 -24.09 29.36
N GLY A 585 11.50 -24.61 28.61
CA GLY A 585 11.26 -25.11 27.25
C GLY A 585 12.51 -25.35 26.39
N SER A 586 13.60 -25.84 27.00
CA SER A 586 14.79 -26.46 26.37
C SER A 586 15.11 -26.14 24.90
N PHE A 587 16.12 -25.29 24.66
CA PHE A 587 17.22 -25.55 23.71
C PHE A 587 18.43 -24.65 24.05
N THR A 588 19.57 -25.25 24.40
CA THR A 588 20.88 -24.58 24.57
C THR A 588 21.70 -24.66 23.27
N PRO A 589 22.63 -23.73 23.00
CA PRO A 589 23.96 -23.81 23.60
C PRO A 589 24.36 -22.62 24.49
N GLN A 590 25.39 -22.88 25.30
CA GLN A 590 26.24 -22.01 26.14
C GLN A 590 26.43 -20.55 25.63
N ASP A 591 26.57 -19.51 26.46
CA ASP A 591 26.91 -19.47 27.90
C ASP A 591 25.95 -18.63 28.77
N SER A 592 25.97 -18.86 30.09
CA SER A 592 24.97 -18.30 31.02
C SER A 592 25.56 -17.80 32.36
N ALA A 593 25.79 -16.49 32.46
CA ALA A 593 25.78 -15.65 33.66
C ALA A 593 25.64 -14.19 33.15
N LEU A 594 24.85 -13.26 33.70
CA LEU A 594 24.49 -13.00 35.10
C LEU A 594 23.01 -12.58 35.23
N SER A 595 22.42 -12.82 36.40
CA SER A 595 21.02 -12.48 36.71
C SER A 595 20.85 -11.03 37.19
N TRP A 596 19.84 -10.33 36.68
CA TRP A 596 19.44 -9.01 37.18
C TRP A 596 18.27 -9.08 38.18
N ARG A 597 18.55 -8.86 39.47
CA ARG A 597 17.71 -8.04 40.38
C ARG A 597 18.52 -7.55 41.60
N GLN A 598 18.16 -6.34 42.04
CA GLN A 598 18.55 -5.66 43.29
C GLN A 598 20.03 -5.29 43.49
N ARG A 599 20.31 -3.97 43.48
CA ARG A 599 20.36 -3.23 44.76
C ARG A 599 20.20 -1.72 44.62
N ASP A 600 19.32 -1.14 45.44
CA ASP A 600 19.41 0.26 45.88
C ASP A 600 20.48 0.41 46.97
N GLY A 601 21.05 1.60 47.11
CA GLY A 601 21.56 2.07 48.41
C GLY A 601 23.04 1.89 48.71
N VAL A 602 23.80 2.96 48.40
CA VAL A 602 24.77 3.68 49.27
C VAL A 602 25.67 2.85 50.21
N SER A 603 26.99 3.08 50.06
CA SER A 603 28.05 2.62 50.95
C SER A 603 27.92 3.13 52.39
N SER A 604 28.01 2.22 53.37
CA SER A 604 28.17 2.53 54.79
C SER A 604 29.63 2.88 55.15
N PRO A 605 29.90 3.33 56.40
CA PRO A 605 30.86 2.55 57.17
C PRO A 605 30.50 2.31 58.66
N SER A 606 30.45 1.02 59.00
CA SER A 606 31.06 0.39 60.18
C SER A 606 30.55 0.62 61.63
N ARG A 607 30.41 -0.54 62.30
CA ARG A 607 30.48 -0.87 63.74
C ARG A 607 29.20 -0.88 64.60
N THR A 608 29.12 -2.00 65.32
CA THR A 608 28.16 -2.52 66.29
C THR A 608 28.55 -2.11 67.74
N PRO A 609 27.86 -2.56 68.81
CA PRO A 609 26.40 -2.68 69.02
C PRO A 609 25.92 -2.22 70.42
N VAL A 610 24.71 -1.64 70.57
CA VAL A 610 23.96 -1.67 71.85
C VAL A 610 22.44 -1.76 71.62
N LYS A 611 21.79 -2.74 72.27
CA LYS A 611 20.35 -2.79 72.62
C LYS A 611 20.25 -2.65 74.16
N PRO A 612 19.07 -2.46 74.79
CA PRO A 612 17.71 -2.20 74.27
C PRO A 612 17.23 -0.78 74.74
N SER A 613 15.97 -0.33 74.74
CA SER A 613 14.78 -0.92 75.39
C SER A 613 13.58 0.04 75.39
N LEU A 614 12.34 -0.51 75.26
CA LEU A 614 11.08 -0.11 75.95
C LEU A 614 10.55 1.35 75.74
N GLN A 615 9.24 1.66 75.69
CA GLN A 615 8.00 0.88 75.73
C GLN A 615 6.80 1.77 75.31
N SER A 616 5.90 1.26 74.45
CA SER A 616 4.42 1.23 74.66
C SER A 616 3.75 0.76 73.35
N SER A 617 3.15 -0.42 73.18
CA SER A 617 2.11 -1.16 73.95
C SER A 617 0.71 -0.52 73.81
N HIS A 618 -0.38 -1.16 73.33
CA HIS A 618 -0.71 -2.56 72.95
C HIS A 618 -1.71 -2.53 71.75
N ALA A 619 -1.71 -3.46 70.77
CA ALA A 619 -2.38 -4.79 70.70
C ALA A 619 -3.95 -4.74 70.75
N HIS A 620 -4.78 -5.45 69.96
CA HIS A 620 -4.62 -6.62 69.05
C HIS A 620 -5.73 -6.71 67.94
N SER A 621 -5.38 -7.23 66.74
CA SER A 621 -6.22 -8.03 65.78
C SER A 621 -7.51 -7.45 65.13
N PRO A 622 -8.07 -8.05 64.04
CA PRO A 622 -7.53 -9.02 63.06
C PRO A 622 -7.61 -8.52 61.58
N HIS A 623 -7.31 -9.41 60.62
CA HIS A 623 -7.42 -9.22 59.16
C HIS A 623 -8.73 -8.55 58.66
N ILE A 624 -8.57 -7.65 57.69
CA ILE A 624 -9.56 -7.39 56.62
C ILE A 624 -8.94 -7.89 55.30
N PRO A 625 -9.65 -8.68 54.48
CA PRO A 625 -9.16 -9.06 53.15
C PRO A 625 -9.19 -7.83 52.23
N ARG A 626 -8.07 -7.51 51.60
CA ARG A 626 -8.00 -6.42 50.61
C ARG A 626 -8.84 -6.79 49.38
N THR A 627 -9.65 -5.84 48.93
CA THR A 627 -10.44 -5.92 47.71
C THR A 627 -9.54 -5.88 46.46
N PRO A 628 -9.84 -6.64 45.39
CA PRO A 628 -9.09 -6.57 44.14
C PRO A 628 -9.48 -5.29 43.38
N GLY A 629 -8.62 -4.27 43.41
CA GLY A 629 -8.86 -2.99 42.72
C GLY A 629 -7.64 -2.12 42.42
N GLU A 630 -6.42 -2.52 42.83
CA GLU A 630 -5.21 -1.68 42.76
C GLU A 630 -4.03 -2.36 42.00
N GLU A 631 -4.30 -3.32 41.10
CA GLU A 631 -3.25 -3.99 40.30
C GLU A 631 -3.13 -3.48 38.85
N ASP A 632 -4.01 -2.57 38.41
CA ASP A 632 -4.18 -2.21 36.99
C ASP A 632 -3.31 -1.02 36.49
N THR A 633 -2.37 -0.50 37.29
CA THR A 633 -1.61 0.74 37.00
C THR A 633 -0.20 0.54 36.42
N ALA A 634 0.15 -0.67 35.97
CA ALA A 634 1.43 -0.89 35.31
C ALA A 634 1.46 -0.27 33.89
N PRO A 635 2.48 0.53 33.53
CA PRO A 635 2.63 1.06 32.17
C PRO A 635 2.83 -0.09 31.16
N PRO A 636 2.35 0.03 29.90
CA PRO A 636 2.54 -1.02 28.91
C PRO A 636 4.03 -1.30 28.66
N TRP A 637 4.45 -2.57 28.79
CA TRP A 637 5.87 -2.95 28.69
C TRP A 637 6.54 -2.49 27.37
N LEU A 638 5.79 -2.49 26.26
CA LEU A 638 6.28 -2.04 24.96
C LEU A 638 6.54 -0.52 24.94
N LEU A 639 5.72 0.26 25.66
CA LEU A 639 5.95 1.69 25.82
C LEU A 639 7.25 1.92 26.62
N GLN A 640 7.42 1.22 27.74
CA GLN A 640 8.65 1.30 28.54
C GLN A 640 9.89 0.90 27.72
N LEU A 641 9.81 -0.17 26.93
CA LEU A 641 10.88 -0.58 26.02
C LEU A 641 11.24 0.57 25.04
N CYS A 642 10.25 1.21 24.43
CA CYS A 642 10.51 2.33 23.52
C CYS A 642 11.12 3.54 24.25
N VAL A 643 10.65 3.88 25.46
CA VAL A 643 11.25 4.94 26.29
C VAL A 643 12.73 4.64 26.57
N LEU A 644 13.05 3.40 26.96
CA LEU A 644 14.43 2.95 27.22
C LEU A 644 15.29 3.06 25.96
N LEU A 645 14.84 2.53 24.83
CA LEU A 645 15.57 2.58 23.55
C LEU A 645 15.84 4.01 23.05
N VAL A 646 14.95 4.96 23.37
CA VAL A 646 15.10 6.37 22.96
C VAL A 646 16.01 7.14 23.91
N THR A 647 15.94 6.89 25.22
CA THR A 647 16.52 7.78 26.25
C THR A 647 17.74 7.25 27.00
N GLN A 648 17.96 5.93 27.06
CA GLN A 648 19.07 5.35 27.81
C GLN A 648 20.31 5.17 26.92
N PRO A 649 21.52 5.38 27.47
CA PRO A 649 22.74 5.00 26.78
C PRO A 649 22.82 3.47 26.69
N ARG A 650 23.52 2.97 25.67
CA ARG A 650 23.73 1.55 25.46
C ARG A 650 24.60 0.96 26.58
N GLU A 651 24.14 -0.15 27.16
CA GLU A 651 24.98 -1.00 27.99
C GLU A 651 26.02 -1.69 27.10
N ASP A 652 27.30 -1.32 27.24
CA ASP A 652 28.38 -1.97 26.52
C ASP A 652 28.61 -3.39 27.06
N GLN A 653 28.39 -4.38 26.19
CA GLN A 653 28.84 -5.75 26.41
C GLN A 653 30.37 -5.79 26.24
N SER A 654 31.08 -5.45 27.31
CA SER A 654 32.54 -5.40 27.36
C SER A 654 33.15 -6.79 27.51
N ASP A 655 33.32 -7.48 26.38
CA ASP A 655 34.23 -8.63 26.24
C ASP A 655 35.45 -8.23 25.40
N SER A 656 36.29 -7.33 25.92
CA SER A 656 37.72 -7.21 25.56
C SER A 656 38.46 -6.29 26.51
N GLU A 657 39.61 -6.74 27.01
CA GLU A 657 40.59 -5.86 27.64
C GLU A 657 41.14 -4.85 26.60
N GLY A 658 41.48 -3.64 27.06
CA GLY A 658 41.98 -2.57 26.19
C GLY A 658 41.85 -1.18 26.81
N ALA A 659 42.71 -0.85 27.77
CA ALA A 659 42.69 0.47 28.41
C ALA A 659 43.11 1.59 27.45
N GLY A 660 42.29 2.65 27.34
CA GLY A 660 42.75 3.96 26.87
C GLY A 660 41.91 4.65 25.79
N THR A 661 40.76 5.22 26.15
CA THR A 661 40.28 6.60 25.86
C THR A 661 38.78 6.69 26.12
N GLY A 662 38.30 7.84 26.59
CA GLY A 662 36.94 7.99 27.15
C GLY A 662 35.82 7.94 26.11
N GLY A 663 35.34 6.75 25.79
CA GLY A 663 34.04 6.56 25.15
C GLY A 663 32.91 6.91 26.13
N GLY A 664 32.27 8.06 25.95
CA GLY A 664 31.01 8.36 26.62
C GLY A 664 29.94 7.39 26.15
N ALA A 665 29.14 6.85 27.08
CA ALA A 665 28.15 5.81 26.80
C ALA A 665 27.14 6.30 25.74
N ALA A 666 27.25 5.76 24.52
CA ALA A 666 26.51 6.26 23.37
C ALA A 666 25.04 5.84 23.42
N LEU A 667 24.13 6.72 23.00
CA LEU A 667 22.73 6.37 22.76
C LEU A 667 22.60 5.34 21.63
N GLU A 668 21.45 4.67 21.57
CA GLU A 668 21.14 3.73 20.49
C GLU A 668 21.25 4.37 19.09
N PRO A 669 21.52 3.59 18.02
CA PRO A 669 21.59 4.13 16.67
C PRO A 669 20.29 4.83 16.25
N SER A 670 20.38 6.01 15.62
CA SER A 670 19.22 6.82 15.19
C SER A 670 18.09 6.01 14.53
N PRO A 671 18.35 5.03 13.61
CA PRO A 671 17.28 4.19 13.05
C PRO A 671 16.44 3.42 14.08
N VAL A 672 17.04 2.92 15.17
CA VAL A 672 16.31 2.21 16.24
C VAL A 672 15.46 3.19 17.05
N ARG A 673 16.01 4.38 17.33
CA ARG A 673 15.36 5.44 18.11
C ARG A 673 14.17 6.04 17.36
N LEU A 674 14.32 6.28 16.07
CA LEU A 674 13.25 6.74 15.17
C LEU A 674 12.08 5.74 15.12
N GLU A 675 12.37 4.45 14.94
CA GLU A 675 11.33 3.41 14.90
C GLU A 675 10.65 3.25 16.27
N ALA A 676 11.41 3.31 17.37
CA ALA A 676 10.85 3.29 18.73
C ALA A 676 9.89 4.48 18.96
N LEU A 677 10.24 5.70 18.53
CA LEU A 677 9.35 6.86 18.60
C LEU A 677 8.07 6.67 17.76
N GLN A 678 8.17 6.05 16.57
CA GLN A 678 6.98 5.73 15.76
C GLN A 678 6.06 4.74 16.46
N VAL A 679 6.61 3.69 17.08
CA VAL A 679 5.83 2.74 17.90
C VAL A 679 5.16 3.44 19.08
N MET A 680 5.81 4.41 19.74
CA MET A 680 5.18 5.22 20.79
C MET A 680 4.01 6.06 20.25
N SER A 681 4.18 6.77 19.13
CA SER A 681 3.10 7.52 18.48
C SER A 681 1.91 6.62 18.13
N HIS A 682 2.17 5.41 17.63
CA HIS A 682 1.13 4.43 17.32
C HIS A 682 0.41 3.89 18.58
N LEU A 683 1.14 3.63 19.67
CA LEU A 683 0.56 3.25 20.96
C LEU A 683 -0.35 4.35 21.53
N VAL A 684 0.11 5.59 21.52
CA VAL A 684 -0.66 6.77 21.97
C VAL A 684 -1.95 6.91 21.14
N ARG A 685 -1.85 6.81 19.81
CA ARG A 685 -2.98 6.94 18.88
C ARG A 685 -4.00 5.80 18.98
N GLY A 686 -3.54 4.56 19.12
CA GLY A 686 -4.40 3.36 19.08
C GLY A 686 -4.91 2.90 20.45
N TYR A 687 -4.18 3.20 21.52
CA TYR A 687 -4.43 2.70 22.88
C TYR A 687 -4.25 3.81 23.94
N PHE A 688 -4.75 5.02 23.65
CA PHE A 688 -4.60 6.20 24.52
C PHE A 688 -4.99 5.93 25.99
N SER A 689 -6.04 5.14 26.23
CA SER A 689 -6.50 4.76 27.58
C SER A 689 -5.47 3.97 28.40
N LEU A 690 -4.49 3.33 27.76
CA LEU A 690 -3.32 2.71 28.42
C LEU A 690 -2.13 3.69 28.47
N ALA A 691 -1.90 4.44 27.40
CA ALA A 691 -0.78 5.38 27.30
C ALA A 691 -0.89 6.57 28.25
N GLN A 692 -2.11 7.02 28.59
CA GLN A 692 -2.35 8.18 29.45
C GLN A 692 -1.78 8.03 30.88
N ALA A 693 -1.63 6.79 31.38
CA ALA A 693 -0.97 6.52 32.66
C ALA A 693 0.50 6.98 32.67
N CYS A 694 1.10 7.13 31.49
CA CYS A 694 2.52 7.47 31.29
C CYS A 694 2.70 8.89 30.72
N LEU A 695 1.65 9.73 30.73
CA LEU A 695 1.62 11.01 30.03
C LEU A 695 2.84 11.91 30.33
N CYS A 696 3.25 11.99 31.60
CA CYS A 696 4.43 12.76 32.02
C CYS A 696 5.74 12.16 31.49
N GLU A 697 5.88 10.83 31.47
CA GLU A 697 7.07 10.14 30.94
C GLU A 697 7.18 10.33 29.42
N ILE A 698 6.09 10.14 28.67
CA ILE A 698 6.04 10.36 27.23
C ILE A 698 6.35 11.84 26.90
N GLY A 699 5.82 12.78 27.69
CA GLY A 699 6.14 14.21 27.60
C GLY A 699 7.63 14.51 27.77
N GLN A 700 8.27 13.92 28.79
CA GLN A 700 9.71 14.06 29.03
C GLN A 700 10.54 13.46 27.88
N VAL A 701 10.13 12.32 27.29
CA VAL A 701 10.78 11.76 26.10
C VAL A 701 10.69 12.73 24.92
N SER A 702 9.49 13.23 24.61
CA SER A 702 9.30 14.22 23.54
C SER A 702 10.12 15.49 23.75
N ALA A 703 10.17 16.02 24.97
CA ALA A 703 10.97 17.20 25.30
C ALA A 703 12.48 16.95 25.11
N ARG A 704 12.99 15.77 25.51
CA ARG A 704 14.39 15.38 25.25
C ARG A 704 14.68 15.28 23.75
N CYS A 705 13.84 14.58 22.99
CA CYS A 705 14.01 14.43 21.53
C CYS A 705 14.00 15.78 20.80
N LEU A 706 13.16 16.73 21.20
CA LEU A 706 13.13 18.09 20.68
C LEU A 706 14.40 18.89 21.00
N GLY A 707 15.12 18.54 22.06
CA GLY A 707 16.39 19.17 22.46
C GLY A 707 17.65 18.57 21.81
N GLU A 708 17.52 17.54 20.98
CA GLU A 708 18.66 16.90 20.30
C GLU A 708 19.14 17.65 19.05
N THR A 709 20.28 17.24 18.49
CA THR A 709 20.85 17.82 17.27
C THR A 709 20.36 17.18 15.97
N ASP A 710 19.76 15.97 16.01
CA ASP A 710 19.22 15.29 14.82
C ASP A 710 17.78 15.78 14.53
N PRO A 711 17.54 16.51 13.42
CA PRO A 711 16.20 17.01 13.08
C PRO A 711 15.17 15.89 12.87
N SER A 712 15.63 14.67 12.56
CA SER A 712 14.78 13.49 12.40
C SER A 712 14.19 13.05 13.74
N ILE A 713 15.00 13.09 14.81
CA ILE A 713 14.59 12.76 16.18
C ILE A 713 13.69 13.87 16.74
N GLN A 714 14.05 15.14 16.54
CA GLN A 714 13.22 16.29 16.91
C GLN A 714 11.82 16.20 16.27
N LEU A 715 11.75 15.86 14.98
CA LEU A 715 10.49 15.73 14.23
C LEU A 715 9.61 14.60 14.76
N HIS A 716 10.18 13.45 15.13
CA HIS A 716 9.39 12.36 15.73
C HIS A 716 8.99 12.68 17.18
N GLY A 717 9.81 13.43 17.93
CA GLY A 717 9.43 13.99 19.24
C GLY A 717 8.22 14.93 19.15
N ALA A 718 8.17 15.78 18.11
CA ALA A 718 7.01 16.65 17.81
C ALA A 718 5.75 15.84 17.47
N LYS A 719 5.84 14.85 16.56
CA LYS A 719 4.70 13.97 16.21
C LYS A 719 4.13 13.21 17.42
N LEU A 720 5.00 12.80 18.36
CA LEU A 720 4.57 12.14 19.58
C LEU A 720 3.76 13.09 20.50
N LEU A 721 4.10 14.39 20.54
CA LEU A 721 3.27 15.41 21.22
C LEU A 721 1.93 15.65 20.51
N GLU A 722 1.92 15.71 19.18
CA GLU A 722 0.69 15.89 18.39
C GLU A 722 -0.33 14.75 18.64
N GLU A 723 0.13 13.49 18.62
CA GLU A 723 -0.72 12.33 18.90
C GLU A 723 -1.17 12.28 20.37
N LEU A 724 -0.33 12.71 21.33
CA LEU A 724 -0.72 12.87 22.74
C LEU A 724 -1.84 13.90 22.90
N GLY A 725 -1.66 15.11 22.39
CA GLY A 725 -2.67 16.17 22.44
C GLY A 725 -3.97 15.77 21.76
N THR A 726 -3.86 15.11 20.60
CA THR A 726 -5.01 14.57 19.86
C THR A 726 -5.76 13.50 20.67
N GLY A 727 -5.06 12.61 21.37
CA GLY A 727 -5.65 11.62 22.26
C GLY A 727 -6.42 12.25 23.44
N ILE A 728 -5.86 13.30 24.05
CA ILE A 728 -6.56 14.10 25.08
C ILE A 728 -7.82 14.73 24.50
N ILE A 729 -7.72 15.42 23.36
CA ILE A 729 -8.87 16.06 22.70
C ILE A 729 -9.99 15.05 22.42
N GLN A 730 -9.65 13.83 22.00
CA GLN A 730 -10.64 12.79 21.73
C GLN A 730 -11.44 12.40 23.00
N GLN A 731 -10.84 12.34 24.19
CA GLN A 731 -11.56 12.04 25.43
C GLN A 731 -12.63 13.08 25.80
N TYR A 732 -12.42 14.33 25.41
CA TYR A 732 -13.31 15.45 25.70
C TYR A 732 -14.37 15.69 24.61
N ARG A 733 -14.39 14.88 23.53
CA ARG A 733 -15.47 14.95 22.53
C ARG A 733 -16.77 14.36 23.07
N PRO A 734 -17.94 15.00 22.82
CA PRO A 734 -19.23 14.50 23.29
C PRO A 734 -19.65 13.17 22.65
N GLU A 735 -19.01 12.76 21.56
CA GLU A 735 -19.26 11.51 20.84
C GLU A 735 -18.67 10.27 21.54
N ASN A 736 -17.56 10.43 22.27
CA ASN A 736 -16.71 9.30 22.65
C ASN A 736 -17.11 8.61 23.97
N ASN A 737 -18.16 9.07 24.66
CA ASN A 737 -18.77 8.45 25.83
C ASN A 737 -17.79 8.03 26.96
N VAL A 738 -16.60 8.63 27.03
CA VAL A 738 -15.59 8.32 28.07
C VAL A 738 -16.08 8.86 29.41
N PRO A 739 -16.21 8.02 30.47
CA PRO A 739 -16.54 8.48 31.81
C PRO A 739 -15.57 9.54 32.30
N GLU A 740 -16.07 10.58 32.97
CA GLU A 740 -15.26 11.73 33.41
C GLU A 740 -14.11 11.34 34.33
N SER A 741 -14.31 10.31 35.17
CA SER A 741 -13.28 9.72 36.05
C SER A 741 -12.11 9.02 35.32
N LEU A 742 -12.23 8.76 34.01
CA LEU A 742 -11.20 8.10 33.20
C LEU A 742 -10.48 9.08 32.24
N ARG A 743 -10.87 10.36 32.23
CA ARG A 743 -10.25 11.41 31.41
C ARG A 743 -9.02 11.99 32.11
N VAL A 744 -8.03 12.42 31.34
CA VAL A 744 -6.91 13.22 31.87
C VAL A 744 -7.45 14.55 32.43
N PRO A 745 -7.26 14.90 33.72
CA PRO A 745 -7.78 16.14 34.29
C PRO A 745 -7.22 17.40 33.61
N ILE A 746 -8.07 18.41 33.37
CA ILE A 746 -7.67 19.64 32.66
C ILE A 746 -6.45 20.31 33.31
N SER A 747 -6.37 20.34 34.64
CA SER A 747 -5.21 20.88 35.36
C SER A 747 -3.88 20.19 35.01
N GLN A 748 -3.89 18.87 34.81
CA GLN A 748 -2.72 18.11 34.37
C GLN A 748 -2.38 18.42 32.91
N VAL A 749 -3.37 18.64 32.05
CA VAL A 749 -3.19 19.05 30.64
C VAL A 749 -2.57 20.45 30.56
N VAL A 750 -2.99 21.39 31.41
CA VAL A 750 -2.45 22.75 31.50
C VAL A 750 -0.98 22.73 31.95
N LEU A 751 -0.65 21.96 32.99
CA LEU A 751 0.73 21.80 33.47
C LEU A 751 1.63 21.21 32.38
N PHE A 752 1.21 20.11 31.74
CA PHE A 752 1.93 19.46 30.65
C PHE A 752 2.23 20.42 29.49
N TRP A 753 1.22 21.15 28.99
CA TRP A 753 1.44 22.08 27.89
C TRP A 753 2.25 23.31 28.29
N SER A 754 2.17 23.75 29.56
CA SER A 754 3.04 24.82 30.07
C SER A 754 4.52 24.41 30.05
N GLU A 755 4.85 23.19 30.47
CA GLU A 755 6.22 22.65 30.39
C GLU A 755 6.70 22.52 28.94
N VAL A 756 5.86 21.97 28.05
CA VAL A 756 6.19 21.81 26.62
C VAL A 756 6.42 23.15 25.92
N LEU A 757 5.57 24.16 26.17
CA LEU A 757 5.66 25.51 25.60
C LEU A 757 6.79 26.35 26.22
N SER A 758 7.24 26.04 27.43
CA SER A 758 8.51 26.57 27.99
C SER A 758 9.76 25.83 27.50
N GLY A 759 9.58 24.65 26.89
CA GLY A 759 10.66 23.76 26.46
C GLY A 759 11.19 24.02 25.04
N PRO A 760 11.94 23.04 24.48
CA PRO A 760 12.62 23.17 23.19
C PRO A 760 11.71 23.23 21.95
N LEU A 761 10.38 23.05 22.12
CA LEU A 761 9.42 23.17 21.01
C LEU A 761 9.51 24.53 20.29
N ASN A 762 9.80 25.62 21.02
CA ASN A 762 10.00 26.94 20.45
C ASN A 762 11.19 26.99 19.46
N GLY A 763 12.27 26.26 19.75
CA GLY A 763 13.41 26.13 18.84
C GLY A 763 13.02 25.41 17.55
N ALA A 764 12.21 24.35 17.64
CA ALA A 764 11.70 23.65 16.46
C ALA A 764 10.72 24.50 15.63
N LEU A 765 9.87 25.31 16.28
CA LEU A 765 8.97 26.27 15.62
C LEU A 765 9.71 27.39 14.87
N GLN A 766 10.93 27.72 15.29
CA GLN A 766 11.76 28.78 14.70
C GLN A 766 12.90 28.24 13.80
N ASN A 767 12.95 26.93 13.55
CA ASN A 767 14.01 26.31 12.76
C ASN A 767 13.78 26.42 11.24
N GLU A 768 14.18 27.56 10.66
CA GLU A 768 14.09 27.83 9.22
C GLU A 768 14.91 26.86 8.34
N GLN A 769 15.96 26.23 8.89
CA GLN A 769 16.82 25.29 8.15
C GLN A 769 16.12 23.96 7.86
N HIS A 770 15.13 23.57 8.68
CA HIS A 770 14.42 22.30 8.55
C HIS A 770 12.89 22.51 8.50
N PRO A 771 12.34 22.93 7.34
CA PRO A 771 10.90 23.21 7.21
C PRO A 771 9.97 22.03 7.52
N THR A 772 10.42 20.79 7.36
CA THR A 772 9.67 19.58 7.74
C THR A 772 9.53 19.41 9.25
N LEU A 773 10.56 19.76 10.01
CA LEU A 773 10.50 19.86 11.47
C LEU A 773 9.58 21.01 11.88
N GLN A 774 9.78 22.19 11.30
CA GLN A 774 8.98 23.37 11.59
C GLN A 774 7.48 23.15 11.32
N THR A 775 7.15 22.45 10.23
CA THR A 775 5.79 21.96 9.92
C THR A 775 5.28 21.06 11.04
N SER A 776 6.04 20.04 11.44
CA SER A 776 5.63 19.09 12.48
C SER A 776 5.47 19.75 13.86
N ALA A 777 6.32 20.73 14.20
CA ALA A 777 6.21 21.50 15.43
C ALA A 777 4.97 22.42 15.41
N CYS A 778 4.70 23.06 14.27
CA CYS A 778 3.50 23.86 14.05
C CYS A 778 2.22 23.03 14.17
N ASP A 779 2.21 21.80 13.64
CA ASP A 779 1.08 20.88 13.72
C ASP A 779 0.80 20.39 15.17
N THR A 780 1.74 20.52 16.13
CA THR A 780 1.48 20.22 17.55
C THR A 780 0.59 21.26 18.25
N LEU A 781 0.68 22.54 17.89
CA LEU A 781 -0.07 23.62 18.54
C LEU A 781 -1.61 23.42 18.50
N PRO A 782 -2.25 23.05 17.37
CA PRO A 782 -3.68 22.73 17.34
C PRO A 782 -4.07 21.42 18.05
N SER A 783 -3.12 20.70 18.69
CA SER A 783 -3.41 19.55 19.56
C SER A 783 -3.56 19.92 21.05
N ILE A 784 -3.43 21.20 21.41
CA ILE A 784 -3.79 21.69 22.74
C ILE A 784 -5.32 21.66 22.91
N LEU A 785 -5.80 21.05 24.01
CA LEU A 785 -7.23 21.01 24.36
C LEU A 785 -7.77 22.45 24.56
N PRO A 786 -8.88 22.88 23.92
CA PRO A 786 -9.35 24.27 23.99
C PRO A 786 -9.59 24.78 25.42
N GLN A 787 -10.15 23.94 26.28
CA GLN A 787 -10.40 24.26 27.69
C GLN A 787 -9.10 24.40 28.51
N ALA A 788 -8.03 23.69 28.12
CA ALA A 788 -6.71 23.86 28.71
C ALA A 788 -6.00 25.09 28.15
N PHE A 789 -6.14 25.37 26.85
CA PHE A 789 -5.56 26.57 26.21
C PHE A 789 -6.05 27.84 26.91
N ALA A 790 -7.34 27.95 27.19
CA ALA A 790 -7.94 29.07 27.92
C ALA A 790 -7.38 29.28 29.35
N GLN A 791 -6.79 28.23 29.94
CA GLN A 791 -6.19 28.24 31.28
C GLN A 791 -4.66 28.36 31.27
N LEU A 792 -4.01 28.38 30.10
CA LEU A 792 -2.57 28.64 29.99
C LEU A 792 -2.25 30.09 30.38
N PRO A 793 -1.03 30.38 30.86
CA PRO A 793 -0.58 31.76 31.06
C PRO A 793 -0.75 32.61 29.79
N GLU A 794 -1.29 33.83 29.93
CA GLU A 794 -1.59 34.74 28.81
C GLU A 794 -0.42 34.90 27.82
N LYS A 795 0.81 35.04 28.35
CA LYS A 795 2.05 35.11 27.55
C LYS A 795 2.26 33.89 26.65
N MET A 796 1.85 32.69 27.08
CA MET A 796 1.94 31.46 26.27
C MET A 796 0.83 31.40 25.21
N GLN A 797 -0.39 31.83 25.54
CA GLN A 797 -1.49 31.93 24.58
C GLN A 797 -1.11 32.89 23.44
N LEU A 798 -0.64 34.09 23.79
CA LEU A 798 -0.17 35.10 22.83
C LEU A 798 1.03 34.62 22.01
N MET A 799 1.96 33.88 22.62
CA MET A 799 3.11 33.29 21.91
C MET A 799 2.65 32.26 20.86
N CYS A 800 1.69 31.39 21.17
CA CYS A 800 1.14 30.45 20.19
C CYS A 800 0.48 31.18 19.01
N ILE A 801 -0.34 32.19 19.29
CA ILE A 801 -1.04 33.00 18.28
C ILE A 801 -0.04 33.75 17.39
N THR A 802 0.90 34.49 17.99
CA THR A 802 1.86 35.33 17.24
C THR A 802 2.83 34.50 16.41
N VAL A 803 3.28 33.33 16.92
CA VAL A 803 4.10 32.39 16.13
C VAL A 803 3.30 31.84 14.95
N LEU A 804 2.06 31.39 15.14
CA LEU A 804 1.24 30.87 14.04
C LEU A 804 0.97 31.92 12.95
N LEU A 805 0.63 33.16 13.34
CA LEU A 805 0.47 34.28 12.41
C LEU A 805 1.77 34.54 11.64
N GLY A 806 2.92 34.61 12.31
CA GLY A 806 4.23 34.80 11.68
C GLY A 806 4.58 33.70 10.68
N LEU A 807 4.35 32.43 11.04
CA LEU A 807 4.64 31.28 10.17
C LEU A 807 3.79 31.23 8.89
N THR A 808 2.66 31.95 8.82
CA THR A 808 1.89 32.07 7.57
C THR A 808 2.60 32.90 6.49
N TYR A 809 3.59 33.70 6.86
CA TYR A 809 4.45 34.44 5.93
C TYR A 809 5.69 33.66 5.49
N SER A 810 5.88 32.41 5.95
CA SER A 810 6.99 31.55 5.52
C SER A 810 6.98 31.33 4.01
N GLU A 811 8.15 31.43 3.36
CA GLU A 811 8.34 31.06 1.95
C GLU A 811 8.13 29.56 1.71
N ASN A 812 8.24 28.72 2.77
CA ASN A 812 8.00 27.29 2.62
C ASN A 812 6.50 26.96 2.68
N TYR A 813 5.98 26.43 1.57
CA TYR A 813 4.55 26.11 1.45
C TYR A 813 4.07 25.06 2.48
N LEU A 814 4.92 24.16 2.99
CA LEU A 814 4.52 23.17 3.99
C LEU A 814 4.24 23.84 5.33
N VAL A 815 5.18 24.70 5.78
CA VAL A 815 5.08 25.47 7.02
C VAL A 815 3.88 26.40 6.97
N LYS A 816 3.72 27.15 5.87
CA LYS A 816 2.55 28.00 5.62
C LYS A 816 1.23 27.20 5.65
N THR A 817 1.21 26.00 5.04
CA THR A 817 0.02 25.13 5.03
C THR A 817 -0.36 24.67 6.45
N ALA A 818 0.62 24.31 7.29
CA ALA A 818 0.39 23.93 8.69
C ALA A 818 -0.06 25.11 9.54
N ALA A 819 0.59 26.28 9.41
CA ALA A 819 0.26 27.47 10.18
C ALA A 819 -1.17 27.99 9.89
N VAL A 820 -1.55 28.05 8.62
CA VAL A 820 -2.92 28.40 8.21
C VAL A 820 -3.93 27.38 8.72
N ARG A 821 -3.62 26.07 8.68
CA ARG A 821 -4.46 25.01 9.27
C ARG A 821 -4.64 25.19 10.77
N ALA A 822 -3.57 25.50 11.51
CA ALA A 822 -3.59 25.66 12.95
C ALA A 822 -4.44 26.87 13.38
N LEU A 823 -4.32 28.01 12.69
CA LEU A 823 -5.22 29.15 12.88
C LEU A 823 -6.68 28.79 12.60
N GLY A 824 -6.93 28.00 11.54
CA GLY A 824 -8.26 27.43 11.24
C GLY A 824 -8.80 26.41 12.25
N VAL A 825 -7.99 25.99 13.22
CA VAL A 825 -8.43 25.22 14.41
C VAL A 825 -8.59 26.14 15.62
N TYR A 826 -7.66 27.07 15.85
CA TYR A 826 -7.72 28.03 16.95
C TYR A 826 -8.96 28.94 16.87
N ILE A 827 -9.44 29.26 15.66
CA ILE A 827 -10.69 29.99 15.46
C ILE A 827 -11.93 29.29 16.04
N LEU A 828 -11.86 27.98 16.29
CA LEU A 828 -12.94 27.19 16.92
C LEU A 828 -12.85 27.20 18.45
N PHE A 829 -11.80 27.75 19.05
CA PHE A 829 -11.62 27.74 20.51
C PHE A 829 -12.55 28.80 21.15
N PRO A 830 -13.35 28.46 22.18
CA PRO A 830 -14.29 29.40 22.78
C PRO A 830 -13.65 30.70 23.27
N CYS A 831 -12.46 30.63 23.86
CA CYS A 831 -11.73 31.80 24.35
C CYS A 831 -11.10 32.69 23.26
N LEU A 832 -11.05 32.24 22.00
CA LEU A 832 -10.45 32.99 20.87
C LEU A 832 -11.49 33.42 19.85
N ARG A 833 -12.54 32.64 19.63
CA ARG A 833 -13.59 32.96 18.66
C ARG A 833 -14.38 34.23 18.99
N GLU A 834 -14.43 34.59 20.26
CA GLU A 834 -15.14 35.78 20.77
C GLU A 834 -14.23 37.03 20.73
N ASP A 835 -12.91 36.87 20.54
CA ASP A 835 -11.99 37.98 20.30
C ASP A 835 -12.04 38.42 18.82
N VAL A 836 -12.74 39.53 18.57
CA VAL A 836 -12.91 40.12 17.23
C VAL A 836 -11.57 40.51 16.59
N MET A 837 -10.55 40.89 17.37
CA MET A 837 -9.23 41.23 16.84
C MET A 837 -8.51 39.97 16.33
N PHE A 838 -8.50 38.89 17.12
CA PHE A 838 -7.95 37.60 16.69
C PHE A 838 -8.71 37.03 15.47
N VAL A 839 -10.04 37.14 15.44
CA VAL A 839 -10.88 36.75 14.30
C VAL A 839 -10.50 37.56 13.05
N ALA A 840 -10.29 38.88 13.19
CA ALA A 840 -9.93 39.76 12.08
C ALA A 840 -8.53 39.51 11.54
N ASP A 841 -7.53 39.32 12.40
CA ASP A 841 -6.16 39.00 12.00
C ASP A 841 -6.10 37.62 11.32
N THR A 842 -6.75 36.62 11.90
CA THR A 842 -6.89 35.28 11.32
C THR A 842 -7.59 35.33 9.96
N ALA A 843 -8.65 36.13 9.81
CA ALA A 843 -9.32 36.32 8.53
C ALA A 843 -8.36 36.93 7.49
N ASN A 844 -7.69 38.05 7.79
CA ASN A 844 -6.76 38.69 6.84
C ASN A 844 -5.63 37.73 6.40
N THR A 845 -5.06 36.98 7.35
CA THR A 845 -4.07 35.93 7.08
C THR A 845 -4.60 34.84 6.15
N ILE A 846 -5.82 34.34 6.39
CA ILE A 846 -6.46 33.34 5.53
C ILE A 846 -6.74 33.90 4.12
N LEU A 847 -7.16 35.16 4.02
CA LEU A 847 -7.40 35.81 2.72
C LEU A 847 -6.12 35.95 1.90
N ALA A 848 -4.98 36.28 2.52
CA ALA A 848 -3.68 36.29 1.85
C ALA A 848 -3.28 34.87 1.38
N ALA A 849 -3.52 33.85 2.21
CA ALA A 849 -3.22 32.45 1.86
C ALA A 849 -4.15 31.86 0.78
N LEU A 850 -5.33 32.44 0.55
CA LEU A 850 -6.21 32.06 -0.56
C LEU A 850 -5.69 32.50 -1.93
N ASP A 851 -4.81 33.50 -2.00
CA ASP A 851 -4.16 33.97 -3.23
C ASP A 851 -2.75 33.35 -3.43
N ASP A 852 -2.34 32.37 -2.59
CA ASP A 852 -1.03 31.72 -2.65
C ASP A 852 -0.85 30.84 -3.91
N ARG A 853 0.38 30.74 -4.42
CA ARG A 853 0.72 29.95 -5.61
C ARG A 853 0.46 28.45 -5.41
N SER A 854 0.66 27.93 -4.20
CA SER A 854 0.52 26.52 -3.86
C SER A 854 -0.96 26.11 -3.70
N PRO A 855 -1.46 25.12 -4.46
CA PRO A 855 -2.83 24.64 -4.30
C PRO A 855 -3.09 23.96 -2.95
N ASN A 856 -2.04 23.50 -2.26
CA ASN A 856 -2.16 22.93 -0.92
C ASN A 856 -2.41 24.02 0.14
N VAL A 857 -1.70 25.16 0.04
CA VAL A 857 -1.94 26.34 0.88
C VAL A 857 -3.36 26.84 0.67
N ARG A 858 -3.76 27.11 -0.59
CA ARG A 858 -5.13 27.57 -0.90
C ARG A 858 -6.22 26.61 -0.41
N ALA A 859 -5.99 25.29 -0.47
CA ALA A 859 -6.95 24.30 0.03
C ALA A 859 -7.09 24.34 1.56
N LYS A 860 -6.02 24.58 2.31
CA LYS A 860 -6.09 24.77 3.78
C LYS A 860 -6.60 26.16 4.16
N ALA A 861 -6.30 27.20 3.38
CA ALA A 861 -6.87 28.53 3.55
C ALA A 861 -8.40 28.49 3.35
N ALA A 862 -8.90 27.86 2.29
CA ALA A 862 -10.34 27.71 2.07
C ALA A 862 -11.03 26.88 3.17
N TRP A 863 -10.40 25.80 3.64
CA TRP A 863 -10.92 25.03 4.78
C TRP A 863 -11.01 25.89 6.06
N SER A 864 -9.96 26.67 6.34
CA SER A 864 -9.88 27.55 7.51
C SER A 864 -10.87 28.71 7.42
N LEU A 865 -11.08 29.29 6.22
CA LEU A 865 -12.13 30.29 5.98
C LEU A 865 -13.51 29.70 6.26
N GLY A 866 -13.76 28.46 5.82
CA GLY A 866 -14.99 27.75 6.13
C GLY A 866 -15.22 27.69 7.65
N ASN A 867 -14.25 27.16 8.41
CA ASN A 867 -14.34 27.06 9.88
C ASN A 867 -14.57 28.43 10.55
N LEU A 868 -13.87 29.47 10.09
CA LEU A 868 -14.06 30.84 10.55
C LEU A 868 -15.49 31.30 10.29
N THR A 869 -16.05 31.05 9.11
CA THR A 869 -17.46 31.43 8.82
C THR A 869 -18.49 30.58 9.56
N ASP A 870 -18.24 29.30 9.88
CA ASP A 870 -19.11 28.55 10.79
C ASP A 870 -19.11 29.20 12.18
N THR A 871 -17.93 29.63 12.63
CA THR A 871 -17.71 30.30 13.92
C THR A 871 -18.49 31.62 13.99
N LEU A 872 -18.51 32.42 12.92
CA LEU A 872 -19.34 33.63 12.84
C LEU A 872 -20.83 33.33 13.05
N ILE A 873 -21.34 32.23 12.47
CA ILE A 873 -22.74 31.81 12.67
C ILE A 873 -22.99 31.36 14.11
N VAL A 874 -22.09 30.55 14.69
CA VAL A 874 -22.21 30.11 16.09
C VAL A 874 -22.19 31.30 17.06
N ASN A 875 -21.35 32.30 16.83
CA ASN A 875 -21.32 33.51 17.65
C ASN A 875 -22.56 34.39 17.43
N MET A 876 -23.07 34.50 16.20
CA MET A 876 -24.34 35.19 15.91
C MET A 876 -25.52 34.56 16.68
N GLU A 877 -25.53 33.24 16.84
CA GLU A 877 -26.55 32.50 17.61
C GLU A 877 -26.34 32.56 19.13
N SER A 878 -25.09 32.60 19.62
CA SER A 878 -24.78 32.47 21.06
C SER A 878 -24.42 33.76 21.79
N VAL A 879 -23.76 34.71 21.12
CA VAL A 879 -23.34 36.03 21.65
C VAL A 879 -24.35 37.11 21.26
N GLY A 880 -24.96 36.98 20.07
CA GLY A 880 -26.01 37.87 19.58
C GLY A 880 -25.49 38.95 18.62
N VAL A 881 -26.28 40.03 18.49
CA VAL A 881 -26.09 41.06 17.44
C VAL A 881 -24.84 41.91 17.67
N ASP A 882 -24.42 42.09 18.92
CA ASP A 882 -23.28 42.95 19.29
C ASP A 882 -21.98 42.48 18.60
N PHE A 883 -21.70 41.17 18.58
CA PHE A 883 -20.56 40.59 17.86
C PHE A 883 -20.63 40.81 16.33
N GLN A 884 -21.84 40.81 15.76
CA GLN A 884 -22.09 41.10 14.34
C GLN A 884 -21.93 42.60 14.01
N GLU A 885 -21.96 43.46 15.03
CA GLU A 885 -21.73 44.90 14.94
C GLU A 885 -20.26 45.29 15.03
N GLU A 886 -19.47 44.60 15.85
CA GLU A 886 -18.03 44.84 16.00
C GLU A 886 -17.20 44.41 14.78
N LEU A 887 -17.66 43.43 14.00
CA LEU A 887 -16.92 42.93 12.84
C LEU A 887 -16.96 43.90 11.65
N SER A 888 -15.78 44.25 11.12
CA SER A 888 -15.64 45.24 10.04
C SER A 888 -16.35 44.85 8.74
N ASP A 889 -17.26 45.71 8.26
CA ASP A 889 -17.89 45.63 6.93
C ASP A 889 -16.86 45.46 5.80
N MET A 890 -15.70 46.11 5.89
CA MET A 890 -14.65 45.99 4.87
C MET A 890 -14.01 44.59 4.86
N LEU A 891 -13.87 43.96 6.03
CA LEU A 891 -13.38 42.60 6.14
C LEU A 891 -14.40 41.61 5.59
N LEU A 892 -15.68 41.72 5.97
CA LEU A 892 -16.77 40.91 5.44
C LEU A 892 -16.86 40.99 3.91
N LEU A 893 -16.73 42.19 3.34
CA LEU A 893 -16.72 42.40 1.89
C LEU A 893 -15.55 41.67 1.21
N LYS A 894 -14.33 41.79 1.76
CA LYS A 894 -13.14 41.08 1.25
C LYS A 894 -13.28 39.56 1.37
N MET A 895 -13.84 39.07 2.47
CA MET A 895 -14.10 37.64 2.67
C MET A 895 -15.06 37.08 1.64
N LEU A 896 -16.18 37.77 1.39
CA LEU A 896 -17.15 37.39 0.38
C LEU A 896 -16.50 37.35 -1.02
N GLN A 897 -15.78 38.39 -1.40
CA GLN A 897 -15.06 38.46 -2.68
C GLN A 897 -14.00 37.36 -2.83
N ALA A 898 -13.22 37.07 -1.79
CA ALA A 898 -12.19 36.02 -1.83
C ALA A 898 -12.81 34.62 -1.90
N ALA A 899 -13.88 34.35 -1.15
CA ALA A 899 -14.61 33.09 -1.23
C ALA A 899 -15.24 32.90 -2.62
N THR A 900 -15.79 33.96 -3.23
CA THR A 900 -16.29 33.93 -4.62
C THR A 900 -15.18 33.58 -5.60
N ARG A 901 -14.01 34.22 -5.51
CA ARG A 901 -12.84 33.88 -6.34
C ARG A 901 -12.37 32.42 -6.12
N ALA A 902 -12.26 31.99 -4.86
CA ALA A 902 -11.83 30.64 -4.50
C ALA A 902 -12.82 29.54 -4.93
N SER A 903 -14.10 29.86 -5.11
CA SER A 903 -15.11 28.94 -5.66
C SER A 903 -14.84 28.54 -7.12
N ALA A 904 -14.01 29.29 -7.86
CA ALA A 904 -13.63 28.96 -9.23
C ALA A 904 -12.45 27.97 -9.33
N ASP A 905 -11.74 27.68 -8.23
CA ASP A 905 -10.57 26.79 -8.20
C ASP A 905 -10.98 25.28 -8.17
N LYS A 906 -10.01 24.39 -8.00
CA LYS A 906 -10.18 22.93 -7.93
C LYS A 906 -11.03 22.52 -6.73
N ASP A 907 -11.70 21.38 -6.85
CA ASP A 907 -12.71 20.87 -5.91
C ASP A 907 -12.31 20.85 -4.42
N ARG A 908 -11.04 20.64 -4.09
CA ARG A 908 -10.53 20.75 -2.69
C ARG A 908 -10.66 22.15 -2.10
N VAL A 909 -10.43 23.19 -2.91
CA VAL A 909 -10.58 24.60 -2.53
C VAL A 909 -12.05 24.98 -2.61
N LYS A 910 -12.65 24.76 -3.80
CA LYS A 910 -14.04 25.08 -4.14
C LYS A 910 -15.05 24.56 -3.12
N SER A 911 -14.93 23.30 -2.68
CA SER A 911 -15.86 22.72 -1.68
C SER A 911 -15.91 23.52 -0.38
N ASN A 912 -14.80 24.04 0.13
CA ASN A 912 -14.81 24.84 1.36
C ASN A 912 -15.16 26.31 1.08
N ALA A 913 -14.76 26.84 -0.07
CA ALA A 913 -15.11 28.20 -0.49
C ALA A 913 -16.62 28.41 -0.63
N VAL A 914 -17.36 27.46 -1.25
CA VAL A 914 -18.83 27.58 -1.35
C VAL A 914 -19.53 27.48 0.00
N ARG A 915 -18.99 26.68 0.94
CA ARG A 915 -19.49 26.62 2.32
C ARG A 915 -19.33 27.98 3.02
N ALA A 916 -18.17 28.61 2.87
CA ALA A 916 -17.92 29.95 3.39
C ALA A 916 -18.86 31.01 2.77
N LEU A 917 -19.16 30.93 1.47
CA LEU A 917 -20.14 31.82 0.83
C LEU A 917 -21.54 31.71 1.45
N GLY A 918 -22.05 30.49 1.65
CA GLY A 918 -23.38 30.29 2.25
C GLY A 918 -23.48 30.87 3.67
N ASN A 919 -22.45 30.65 4.49
CA ASN A 919 -22.38 31.20 5.83
C ASN A 919 -22.24 32.73 5.84
N LEU A 920 -21.40 33.31 4.96
CA LEU A 920 -21.28 34.77 4.85
C LEU A 920 -22.60 35.42 4.40
N LEU A 921 -23.28 34.85 3.40
CA LEU A 921 -24.59 35.33 2.96
C LEU A 921 -25.65 35.21 4.08
N HIS A 922 -25.56 34.18 4.93
CA HIS A 922 -26.39 34.07 6.12
C HIS A 922 -26.10 35.19 7.15
N PHE A 923 -24.81 35.50 7.37
CA PHE A 923 -24.31 36.45 8.38
C PHE A 923 -24.44 37.94 8.01
N LEU A 924 -24.74 38.30 6.76
CA LEU A 924 -24.85 39.71 6.35
C LEU A 924 -26.13 40.40 6.88
N ARG A 925 -25.98 41.61 7.44
CA ARG A 925 -27.07 42.43 7.98
C ARG A 925 -27.80 43.23 6.90
N GLN A 926 -29.07 43.56 7.14
CA GLN A 926 -29.89 44.43 6.27
C GLN A 926 -29.21 45.78 5.91
N SER A 927 -28.43 46.33 6.85
CA SER A 927 -27.64 47.55 6.69
C SER A 927 -26.45 47.38 5.75
N GLN A 928 -25.87 46.19 5.64
CA GLN A 928 -24.79 45.86 4.71
C GLN A 928 -25.35 45.56 3.32
N LEU A 929 -26.44 44.79 3.26
CA LEU A 929 -27.13 44.39 2.02
C LEU A 929 -27.68 45.59 1.21
N SER A 930 -28.03 46.68 1.87
CA SER A 930 -28.48 47.93 1.23
C SER A 930 -27.34 48.82 0.72
N ARG A 931 -26.08 48.57 1.12
CA ARG A 931 -24.91 49.35 0.65
C ARG A 931 -24.52 48.95 -0.77
N SER A 932 -24.36 49.95 -1.64
CA SER A 932 -23.93 49.76 -3.03
C SER A 932 -22.65 48.94 -3.21
N ALA A 933 -21.72 49.01 -2.25
CA ALA A 933 -20.48 48.24 -2.25
C ALA A 933 -20.70 46.70 -2.15
N PHE A 934 -21.77 46.25 -1.49
CA PHE A 934 -22.09 44.82 -1.32
C PHE A 934 -22.96 44.24 -2.43
N GLN A 935 -23.69 45.07 -3.19
CA GLN A 935 -24.68 44.59 -4.17
C GLN A 935 -24.07 43.64 -5.23
N ARG A 936 -23.00 44.05 -5.92
CA ARG A 936 -22.34 43.19 -6.91
C ARG A 936 -21.67 41.95 -6.29
N PRO A 937 -20.84 42.06 -5.23
CA PRO A 937 -20.21 40.88 -4.63
C PRO A 937 -21.19 39.86 -4.05
N LEU A 938 -22.38 40.29 -3.63
CA LEU A 938 -23.46 39.39 -3.23
C LEU A 938 -24.09 38.65 -4.41
N GLU A 939 -24.38 39.35 -5.50
CA GLU A 939 -24.88 38.74 -6.73
C GLU A 939 -23.86 37.75 -7.31
N ASP A 940 -22.58 38.14 -7.39
CA ASP A 940 -21.47 37.28 -7.81
C ASP A 940 -21.36 36.03 -6.91
N ALA A 941 -21.51 36.18 -5.59
CA ALA A 941 -21.48 35.08 -4.63
C ALA A 941 -22.63 34.08 -4.83
N VAL A 942 -23.87 34.55 -4.99
CA VAL A 942 -25.01 33.64 -5.22
C VAL A 942 -24.89 32.98 -6.60
N LEU A 943 -24.54 33.73 -7.65
CA LEU A 943 -24.32 33.16 -8.99
C LEU A 943 -23.21 32.09 -8.99
N ALA A 944 -22.15 32.26 -8.20
CA ALA A 944 -21.12 31.24 -8.01
C ALA A 944 -21.65 29.95 -7.33
N LEU A 945 -22.53 30.08 -6.33
CA LEU A 945 -23.22 28.93 -5.72
C LEU A 945 -24.12 28.21 -6.73
N VAL A 946 -24.96 28.97 -7.44
CA VAL A 946 -25.88 28.46 -8.48
C VAL A 946 -25.12 27.69 -9.56
N LYS A 947 -24.08 28.30 -10.12
CA LYS A 947 -23.17 27.67 -11.09
C LYS A 947 -22.54 26.39 -10.54
N THR A 948 -22.18 26.36 -9.26
CA THR A 948 -21.57 25.17 -8.62
C THR A 948 -22.58 24.04 -8.46
N VAL A 949 -23.83 24.33 -8.08
CA VAL A 949 -24.93 23.34 -7.98
C VAL A 949 -25.21 22.68 -9.34
N GLN A 950 -25.21 23.47 -10.41
CA GLN A 950 -25.40 23.00 -11.79
C GLN A 950 -24.19 22.27 -12.40
N SER A 951 -22.97 22.52 -11.90
CA SER A 951 -21.73 22.01 -12.49
C SER A 951 -21.53 20.49 -12.36
N GLU A 952 -20.62 19.95 -13.19
CA GLU A 952 -20.11 18.57 -13.12
C GLU A 952 -19.07 18.36 -11.99
N ALA A 953 -18.97 19.27 -11.03
CA ALA A 953 -18.07 19.12 -9.88
C ALA A 953 -18.42 17.87 -9.05
N THR A 954 -17.46 17.38 -8.26
CA THR A 954 -17.66 16.21 -7.39
C THR A 954 -18.89 16.35 -6.49
N MET A 955 -19.56 15.24 -6.17
CA MET A 955 -20.80 15.25 -5.38
C MET A 955 -20.62 15.97 -4.02
N LYS A 956 -19.43 15.94 -3.41
CA LYS A 956 -19.10 16.71 -2.21
C LYS A 956 -19.19 18.23 -2.43
N VAL A 957 -18.68 18.73 -3.56
CA VAL A 957 -18.78 20.15 -3.93
C VAL A 957 -20.24 20.55 -4.14
N ARG A 958 -21.01 19.74 -4.89
CA ARG A 958 -22.43 20.01 -5.17
C ARG A 958 -23.29 19.95 -3.90
N TRP A 959 -23.00 19.01 -3.00
CA TRP A 959 -23.60 18.92 -1.66
C TRP A 959 -23.35 20.18 -0.83
N ASN A 960 -22.08 20.62 -0.76
CA ASN A 960 -21.71 21.86 -0.05
C ASN A 960 -22.38 23.09 -0.67
N ALA A 961 -22.55 23.15 -1.99
CA ALA A 961 -23.20 24.28 -2.67
C ALA A 961 -24.72 24.31 -2.46
N CYS A 962 -25.40 23.14 -2.42
CA CYS A 962 -26.82 23.07 -2.06
C CYS A 962 -27.04 23.48 -0.60
N TYR A 963 -26.19 22.98 0.31
CA TYR A 963 -26.18 23.39 1.72
C TYR A 963 -25.94 24.90 1.88
N ALA A 964 -24.98 25.46 1.13
CA ALA A 964 -24.68 26.89 1.15
C ALA A 964 -25.83 27.78 0.68
N LEU A 965 -26.57 27.38 -0.37
CA LEU A 965 -27.81 28.08 -0.77
C LEU A 965 -28.89 28.00 0.33
N GLY A 966 -29.03 26.84 0.97
CA GLY A 966 -29.92 26.68 2.14
C GLY A 966 -29.57 27.64 3.28
N ASN A 967 -28.28 27.73 3.67
CA ASN A 967 -27.82 28.68 4.68
C ASN A 967 -28.05 30.13 4.25
N ALA A 968 -27.76 30.50 3.00
CA ALA A 968 -28.04 31.85 2.49
C ALA A 968 -29.54 32.20 2.60
N PHE A 969 -30.44 31.26 2.32
CA PHE A 969 -31.89 31.45 2.42
C PHE A 969 -32.40 31.61 3.87
N ARG A 970 -31.61 31.26 4.90
CA ARG A 970 -31.95 31.54 6.31
C ARG A 970 -31.90 33.04 6.64
N ASN A 971 -31.24 33.87 5.82
CA ASN A 971 -31.19 35.32 6.03
C ASN A 971 -32.48 36.02 5.58
N PRO A 972 -33.30 36.58 6.49
CA PRO A 972 -34.57 37.23 6.15
C PRO A 972 -34.40 38.57 5.43
N ALA A 973 -33.20 39.16 5.45
CA ALA A 973 -32.87 40.40 4.77
C ALA A 973 -32.37 40.19 3.33
N LEU A 974 -32.13 38.93 2.93
CA LEU A 974 -31.71 38.59 1.58
C LEU A 974 -32.88 38.85 0.59
N PRO A 975 -32.64 39.48 -0.58
CA PRO A 975 -33.69 39.84 -1.54
C PRO A 975 -34.26 38.62 -2.31
N LEU A 976 -34.97 37.74 -1.60
CA LEU A 976 -35.69 36.60 -2.15
C LEU A 976 -37.08 37.04 -2.66
N GLY A 977 -37.26 37.02 -3.97
CA GLY A 977 -38.54 37.34 -4.61
C GLY A 977 -38.40 37.97 -6.01
N LYS A 978 -39.45 37.82 -6.82
CA LYS A 978 -39.48 38.12 -8.27
C LYS A 978 -38.99 39.52 -8.68
N TYR A 979 -39.27 40.54 -7.86
CA TYR A 979 -38.91 41.93 -8.15
C TYR A 979 -37.64 42.39 -7.43
N SER A 980 -36.95 41.48 -6.73
CA SER A 980 -35.87 41.83 -5.79
C SER A 980 -34.49 41.47 -6.31
N ALA A 981 -34.32 40.34 -7.03
CA ALA A 981 -33.06 39.97 -7.69
C ALA A 981 -33.25 38.89 -8.78
N PRO A 982 -32.63 39.01 -9.98
CA PRO A 982 -32.75 37.99 -11.04
C PRO A 982 -32.24 36.60 -10.63
N TRP A 983 -31.09 36.56 -9.93
CA TRP A 983 -30.43 35.31 -9.50
C TRP A 983 -31.29 34.44 -8.58
N SER A 984 -32.34 35.00 -7.96
CA SER A 984 -33.25 34.25 -7.08
C SER A 984 -33.99 33.16 -7.89
N CYS A 985 -34.48 33.50 -9.08
CA CYS A 985 -35.11 32.55 -10.00
C CYS A 985 -34.17 31.40 -10.39
N ASP A 986 -32.90 31.73 -10.69
CA ASP A 986 -31.90 30.75 -11.09
C ASP A 986 -31.51 29.81 -9.93
N ALA A 987 -31.44 30.34 -8.70
CA ALA A 987 -31.15 29.55 -7.51
C ALA A 987 -32.23 28.50 -7.22
N PHE A 988 -33.51 28.90 -7.18
CA PHE A 988 -34.62 27.96 -7.01
C PHE A 988 -34.67 26.94 -8.17
N SER A 989 -34.55 27.40 -9.42
CA SER A 989 -34.58 26.51 -10.59
C SER A 989 -33.46 25.46 -10.57
N SER A 990 -32.27 25.83 -10.09
CA SER A 990 -31.12 24.93 -9.95
C SER A 990 -31.32 23.87 -8.88
N LEU A 991 -31.86 24.26 -7.72
CA LEU A 991 -32.21 23.33 -6.64
C LEU A 991 -33.33 22.36 -7.07
N CYS A 992 -34.34 22.86 -7.79
CA CYS A 992 -35.40 22.05 -8.40
C CYS A 992 -34.87 21.02 -9.41
N HIS A 993 -33.93 21.43 -10.27
CA HIS A 993 -33.27 20.52 -11.21
C HIS A 993 -32.42 19.46 -10.48
N VAL A 994 -31.70 19.83 -9.42
CA VAL A 994 -30.82 18.90 -8.70
C VAL A 994 -31.59 17.91 -7.81
N VAL A 995 -32.70 18.32 -7.17
CA VAL A 995 -33.50 17.42 -6.33
C VAL A 995 -34.21 16.33 -7.15
N THR A 996 -34.51 16.61 -8.42
CA THR A 996 -35.16 15.68 -9.37
C THR A 996 -34.15 14.81 -10.13
N SER A 997 -33.05 15.38 -10.65
CA SER A 997 -32.15 14.69 -11.59
C SER A 997 -30.86 14.10 -11.00
N CYS A 998 -30.44 14.50 -9.79
CA CYS A 998 -29.14 14.08 -9.27
C CYS A 998 -29.16 12.65 -8.75
N LYS A 999 -28.27 11.78 -9.26
CA LYS A 999 -28.18 10.36 -8.83
C LYS A 999 -27.78 10.17 -7.36
N ASN A 1000 -27.08 11.12 -6.74
CA ASN A 1000 -26.61 11.00 -5.36
C ASN A 1000 -27.65 11.52 -4.37
N PHE A 1001 -28.13 10.66 -3.46
CA PHE A 1001 -29.22 10.98 -2.56
C PHE A 1001 -28.81 12.00 -1.50
N LYS A 1002 -27.54 12.03 -1.05
CA LYS A 1002 -27.06 13.09 -0.14
C LYS A 1002 -27.21 14.49 -0.76
N VAL A 1003 -26.91 14.65 -2.05
CA VAL A 1003 -27.09 15.93 -2.78
C VAL A 1003 -28.58 16.27 -2.90
N ARG A 1004 -29.44 15.30 -3.27
CA ARG A 1004 -30.90 15.49 -3.32
C ARG A 1004 -31.46 15.96 -1.96
N ILE A 1005 -31.04 15.33 -0.86
CA ILE A 1005 -31.44 15.69 0.52
C ILE A 1005 -31.11 17.16 0.82
N LYS A 1006 -29.88 17.62 0.58
CA LYS A 1006 -29.53 19.03 0.86
C LYS A 1006 -30.22 20.01 -0.09
N SER A 1007 -30.52 19.60 -1.32
CA SER A 1007 -31.32 20.42 -2.25
C SER A 1007 -32.78 20.56 -1.78
N ALA A 1008 -33.41 19.47 -1.35
CA ALA A 1008 -34.75 19.46 -0.77
C ALA A 1008 -34.82 20.32 0.51
N ALA A 1009 -33.86 20.16 1.42
CA ALA A 1009 -33.76 20.96 2.64
C ALA A 1009 -33.62 22.45 2.32
N ALA A 1010 -32.76 22.84 1.37
CA ALA A 1010 -32.59 24.24 0.96
C ALA A 1010 -33.88 24.84 0.40
N LEU A 1011 -34.66 24.08 -0.39
CA LEU A 1011 -35.97 24.50 -0.89
C LEU A 1011 -37.03 24.70 0.21
N ALA A 1012 -36.83 24.11 1.40
CA ALA A 1012 -37.72 24.25 2.56
C ALA A 1012 -37.30 25.35 3.55
N VAL A 1013 -36.21 26.08 3.32
CA VAL A 1013 -35.74 27.13 4.24
C VAL A 1013 -36.61 28.41 4.23
N PRO A 1014 -37.03 28.97 3.07
CA PRO A 1014 -37.70 30.27 3.07
C PRO A 1014 -39.04 30.25 3.83
N ALA A 1015 -39.15 31.05 4.89
CA ALA A 1015 -40.27 31.00 5.84
C ALA A 1015 -41.53 31.79 5.41
N LYS A 1016 -41.51 32.53 4.29
CA LYS A 1016 -42.63 33.36 3.83
C LYS A 1016 -42.94 33.09 2.36
N ARG A 1017 -44.22 33.06 2.00
CA ARG A 1017 -44.69 32.84 0.62
C ARG A 1017 -44.01 33.72 -0.44
N GLY A 1018 -43.80 35.01 -0.12
CA GLY A 1018 -43.18 35.98 -1.03
C GLY A 1018 -41.74 35.64 -1.45
N CYS A 1019 -41.00 34.90 -0.61
CA CYS A 1019 -39.61 34.53 -0.88
C CYS A 1019 -39.48 33.55 -2.06
N TYR A 1020 -40.53 32.79 -2.38
CA TYR A 1020 -40.58 31.86 -3.50
C TYR A 1020 -40.95 32.52 -4.84
N GLY A 1021 -41.08 33.85 -4.88
CA GLY A 1021 -41.46 34.59 -6.09
C GLY A 1021 -42.93 34.40 -6.47
N ASP A 1022 -43.22 34.32 -7.77
CA ASP A 1022 -44.60 34.25 -8.27
C ASP A 1022 -45.22 32.86 -8.18
N LEU A 1023 -46.50 32.75 -8.58
CA LEU A 1023 -47.24 31.48 -8.62
C LEU A 1023 -46.55 30.42 -9.49
N LYS A 1024 -45.90 30.79 -10.61
CA LYS A 1024 -45.22 29.83 -11.49
C LYS A 1024 -43.99 29.25 -10.82
N GLN A 1025 -43.19 30.09 -10.17
CA GLN A 1025 -41.99 29.68 -9.46
C GLN A 1025 -42.33 28.79 -8.25
N PHE A 1026 -43.28 29.22 -7.41
CA PHE A 1026 -43.76 28.42 -6.27
C PHE A 1026 -44.32 27.05 -6.71
N SER A 1027 -45.16 27.03 -7.75
CA SER A 1027 -45.70 25.78 -8.34
C SER A 1027 -44.61 24.91 -9.00
N CYS A 1028 -43.47 25.48 -9.38
CA CYS A 1028 -42.32 24.73 -9.89
C CYS A 1028 -41.59 24.01 -8.75
N VAL A 1029 -41.34 24.70 -7.63
CA VAL A 1029 -40.74 24.10 -6.43
C VAL A 1029 -41.59 22.94 -5.91
N TRP A 1030 -42.92 23.14 -5.80
CA TRP A 1030 -43.85 22.08 -5.42
C TRP A 1030 -43.71 20.84 -6.31
N ARG A 1031 -43.88 21.00 -7.63
CA ARG A 1031 -43.82 19.88 -8.58
C ARG A 1031 -42.46 19.17 -8.56
N SER A 1032 -41.36 19.91 -8.44
CA SER A 1032 -40.02 19.30 -8.35
C SER A 1032 -39.83 18.46 -7.09
N LEU A 1033 -40.39 18.86 -5.95
CA LEU A 1033 -40.34 18.06 -4.72
C LEU A 1033 -41.28 16.85 -4.77
N ALA A 1034 -42.47 17.01 -5.36
CA ALA A 1034 -43.44 15.93 -5.61
C ALA A 1034 -42.84 14.82 -6.49
N THR A 1035 -42.36 15.17 -7.70
CA THR A 1035 -41.70 14.22 -8.61
C THR A 1035 -40.43 13.62 -8.01
N ALA A 1036 -39.70 14.35 -7.16
CA ALA A 1036 -38.55 13.79 -6.46
C ALA A 1036 -38.95 12.76 -5.38
N LEU A 1037 -40.13 12.89 -4.78
CA LEU A 1037 -40.67 11.96 -3.77
C LEU A 1037 -41.19 10.67 -4.43
N GLU A 1038 -41.86 10.78 -5.56
CA GLU A 1038 -42.24 9.64 -6.41
C GLU A 1038 -40.99 8.87 -6.85
N ASN A 1039 -40.03 9.55 -7.48
CA ASN A 1039 -38.78 8.96 -7.96
C ASN A 1039 -37.72 8.80 -6.83
N SER A 1040 -38.15 8.50 -5.60
CA SER A 1040 -37.24 8.29 -4.45
C SER A 1040 -36.88 6.81 -4.22
N GLU A 1041 -37.66 5.89 -4.80
CA GLU A 1041 -37.41 4.44 -4.75
C GLU A 1041 -36.64 3.95 -6.00
N ASP A 1042 -36.69 4.71 -7.11
CA ASP A 1042 -35.95 4.45 -8.35
C ASP A 1042 -34.45 4.76 -8.22
N THR A 1043 -33.67 3.81 -7.71
CA THR A 1043 -32.20 3.84 -7.80
C THR A 1043 -31.59 2.50 -8.20
N ASN A 1044 -30.71 2.56 -9.19
CA ASN A 1044 -29.90 1.42 -9.63
C ASN A 1044 -28.60 1.25 -8.80
N ASP A 1045 -28.32 2.17 -7.86
CA ASP A 1045 -27.15 2.09 -6.97
C ASP A 1045 -27.56 1.67 -5.56
N PHE A 1046 -27.23 0.43 -5.20
CA PHE A 1046 -27.48 -0.15 -3.89
C PHE A 1046 -26.82 0.64 -2.73
N LEU A 1047 -25.71 1.34 -2.97
CA LEU A 1047 -25.01 2.13 -1.95
C LEU A 1047 -25.73 3.42 -1.58
N GLU A 1048 -26.64 3.90 -2.43
CA GLU A 1048 -27.51 5.06 -2.18
C GLU A 1048 -28.80 4.65 -1.45
N TYR A 1049 -29.23 3.38 -1.53
CA TYR A 1049 -30.48 2.89 -0.90
C TYR A 1049 -30.55 3.16 0.61
N ARG A 1050 -29.41 3.13 1.31
CA ARG A 1050 -29.30 3.50 2.74
C ARG A 1050 -29.71 4.93 3.07
N TYR A 1051 -29.77 5.83 2.09
CA TYR A 1051 -30.22 7.22 2.24
C TYR A 1051 -31.66 7.44 1.76
N SER A 1052 -32.33 6.42 1.20
CA SER A 1052 -33.70 6.54 0.64
C SER A 1052 -34.73 6.98 1.68
N ALA A 1053 -34.61 6.50 2.92
CA ALA A 1053 -35.48 6.90 4.04
C ALA A 1053 -35.29 8.38 4.39
N SER A 1054 -34.03 8.83 4.56
CA SER A 1054 -33.70 10.22 4.85
C SER A 1054 -34.13 11.18 3.73
N LEU A 1055 -34.03 10.74 2.47
CA LEU A 1055 -34.52 11.49 1.31
C LEU A 1055 -36.04 11.67 1.35
N ARG A 1056 -36.81 10.59 1.52
CA ARG A 1056 -38.28 10.64 1.62
C ARG A 1056 -38.76 11.47 2.80
N HIS A 1057 -38.09 11.37 3.95
CA HIS A 1057 -38.34 12.19 5.13
C HIS A 1057 -38.16 13.69 4.83
N THR A 1058 -37.00 14.07 4.25
CA THR A 1058 -36.68 15.47 3.92
C THR A 1058 -37.64 16.04 2.87
N LEU A 1059 -37.99 15.26 1.84
CA LEU A 1059 -38.95 15.66 0.80
C LEU A 1059 -40.36 15.86 1.36
N SER A 1060 -40.78 14.98 2.26
CA SER A 1060 -42.09 15.08 2.94
C SER A 1060 -42.16 16.32 3.83
N GLN A 1061 -41.11 16.61 4.61
CA GLN A 1061 -40.99 17.86 5.37
C GLN A 1061 -41.03 19.10 4.46
N ALA A 1062 -40.32 19.08 3.32
CA ALA A 1062 -40.31 20.20 2.39
C ALA A 1062 -41.69 20.48 1.77
N LEU A 1063 -42.46 19.43 1.43
CA LEU A 1063 -43.84 19.57 0.95
C LEU A 1063 -44.78 20.09 2.05
N LEU A 1064 -44.68 19.60 3.29
CA LEU A 1064 -45.44 20.11 4.43
C LEU A 1064 -45.13 21.58 4.71
N HIS A 1065 -43.86 21.98 4.63
CA HIS A 1065 -43.44 23.38 4.74
C HIS A 1065 -44.12 24.26 3.68
N LEU A 1066 -44.06 23.85 2.40
CA LEU A 1066 -44.71 24.58 1.31
C LEU A 1066 -46.22 24.71 1.50
N LEU A 1067 -46.90 23.68 2.01
CA LEU A 1067 -48.33 23.77 2.35
C LEU A 1067 -48.59 24.75 3.49
N SER A 1068 -47.73 24.79 4.52
CA SER A 1068 -47.89 25.71 5.65
C SER A 1068 -47.71 27.19 5.28
N VAL A 1069 -46.90 27.49 4.25
CA VAL A 1069 -46.69 28.85 3.73
C VAL A 1069 -47.54 29.18 2.49
N SER A 1070 -48.42 28.29 2.03
CA SER A 1070 -49.23 28.53 0.83
C SER A 1070 -50.32 29.57 1.09
N GLN A 1071 -50.73 30.26 0.02
CA GLN A 1071 -51.88 31.17 0.02
C GLN A 1071 -53.02 30.57 -0.82
N SER A 1072 -54.24 31.08 -0.65
CA SER A 1072 -55.43 30.61 -1.38
C SER A 1072 -55.24 30.57 -2.90
N GLN A 1073 -54.52 31.55 -3.46
CA GLN A 1073 -54.16 31.62 -4.89
C GLN A 1073 -53.25 30.48 -5.38
N ASP A 1074 -52.52 29.80 -4.49
CA ASP A 1074 -51.65 28.67 -4.86
C ASP A 1074 -52.43 27.35 -4.90
N MET A 1075 -53.51 27.25 -4.13
CA MET A 1075 -54.24 25.99 -3.89
C MET A 1075 -54.72 25.28 -5.17
N PRO A 1076 -55.18 25.95 -6.25
CA PRO A 1076 -55.52 25.25 -7.50
C PRO A 1076 -54.32 24.55 -8.17
N ALA A 1077 -53.13 25.17 -8.11
CA ALA A 1077 -51.91 24.62 -8.70
C ALA A 1077 -51.31 23.48 -7.86
N LEU A 1078 -51.50 23.51 -6.54
CA LEU A 1078 -51.16 22.41 -5.63
C LEU A 1078 -52.17 21.26 -5.74
N GLY A 1079 -53.46 21.60 -5.81
CA GLY A 1079 -54.59 20.68 -5.87
C GLY A 1079 -54.57 19.78 -7.09
N THR A 1080 -54.25 20.31 -8.28
CA THR A 1080 -54.08 19.50 -9.51
C THR A 1080 -53.02 18.40 -9.35
N SER A 1081 -51.87 18.71 -8.75
CA SER A 1081 -50.82 17.73 -8.43
C SER A 1081 -51.24 16.71 -7.36
N LEU A 1082 -52.12 17.10 -6.43
CA LEU A 1082 -52.65 16.22 -5.38
C LEU A 1082 -53.87 15.39 -5.82
N ALA A 1083 -54.55 15.76 -6.90
CA ALA A 1083 -55.78 15.12 -7.38
C ALA A 1083 -55.54 13.98 -8.39
N GLY A 1084 -54.41 13.97 -9.10
CA GLY A 1084 -54.02 12.89 -10.02
C GLY A 1084 -53.64 11.58 -9.33
N GLU A 1085 -53.38 10.53 -10.12
CA GLU A 1085 -52.96 9.23 -9.59
C GLU A 1085 -51.61 9.30 -8.85
N GLU A 1086 -50.69 10.13 -9.35
CA GLU A 1086 -49.40 10.49 -8.74
C GLU A 1086 -49.59 11.05 -7.31
N GLY A 1087 -50.56 11.96 -7.16
CA GLY A 1087 -50.92 12.58 -5.87
C GLY A 1087 -51.39 11.60 -4.79
N ARG A 1088 -51.80 10.37 -5.15
CA ARG A 1088 -52.14 9.30 -4.21
C ARG A 1088 -50.90 8.84 -3.43
N GLY A 1089 -49.76 8.68 -4.12
CA GLY A 1089 -48.48 8.30 -3.52
C GLY A 1089 -47.91 9.37 -2.59
N ILE A 1090 -48.04 10.65 -2.97
CA ILE A 1090 -47.66 11.79 -2.13
C ILE A 1090 -48.50 11.81 -0.84
N LYS A 1091 -49.83 11.70 -0.95
CA LYS A 1091 -50.75 11.66 0.20
C LYS A 1091 -50.43 10.50 1.14
N GLU A 1092 -50.12 9.31 0.62
CA GLU A 1092 -49.71 8.18 1.45
C GLU A 1092 -48.39 8.44 2.20
N HIS A 1093 -47.38 9.02 1.54
CA HIS A 1093 -46.10 9.33 2.18
C HIS A 1093 -46.26 10.37 3.30
N LEU A 1094 -47.04 11.43 3.06
CA LEU A 1094 -47.36 12.44 4.06
C LEU A 1094 -48.16 11.86 5.24
N ILE A 1095 -49.12 10.97 4.99
CA ILE A 1095 -49.89 10.31 6.06
C ILE A 1095 -49.02 9.32 6.85
N LYS A 1096 -48.13 8.56 6.19
CA LYS A 1096 -47.16 7.67 6.85
C LYS A 1096 -46.19 8.47 7.72
N TYR A 1097 -45.70 9.63 7.24
CA TYR A 1097 -44.87 10.55 8.00
C TYR A 1097 -45.58 11.04 9.28
N LEU A 1098 -46.80 11.57 9.15
CA LEU A 1098 -47.54 12.15 10.26
C LEU A 1098 -47.84 11.11 11.37
N ARG A 1099 -48.14 9.87 11.00
CA ARG A 1099 -48.34 8.77 11.97
C ARG A 1099 -47.04 8.30 12.63
N ALA A 1100 -45.90 8.46 11.96
CA ALA A 1100 -44.60 8.06 12.51
C ALA A 1100 -44.07 9.03 13.58
N GLU A 1101 -44.44 10.32 13.52
CA GLU A 1101 -44.10 11.28 14.59
C GLU A 1101 -45.03 11.18 15.82
N GLU A 1102 -46.26 10.68 15.67
CA GLU A 1102 -47.16 10.42 16.80
C GLU A 1102 -46.72 9.21 17.66
N GLY A 1103 -45.96 8.27 17.08
CA GLY A 1103 -45.41 7.12 17.78
C GLY A 1103 -43.92 7.30 18.07
N GLY A 1104 -43.58 7.80 19.25
CA GLY A 1104 -42.19 8.02 19.67
C GLY A 1104 -41.34 6.73 19.62
N GLY A 1105 -40.56 6.59 18.55
CA GLY A 1105 -39.68 5.44 18.30
C GLY A 1105 -38.23 5.87 18.19
N GLU A 1106 -37.38 5.39 19.11
CA GLU A 1106 -35.93 5.52 19.02
C GLU A 1106 -35.42 4.80 17.76
N GLY A 1107 -34.69 5.51 16.89
CA GLY A 1107 -34.37 5.01 15.55
C GLY A 1107 -33.03 5.48 15.00
N ALA A 1108 -32.09 4.54 14.93
CA ALA A 1108 -30.90 4.49 14.09
C ALA A 1108 -29.79 5.55 14.29
N ASP A 1109 -28.59 5.07 14.66
CA ASP A 1109 -27.33 5.80 14.56
C ASP A 1109 -27.06 6.27 13.12
N GLY A 1110 -27.14 7.58 12.89
CA GLY A 1110 -26.71 8.28 11.69
C GLY A 1110 -25.76 9.42 12.03
N GLU A 1111 -24.70 9.59 11.24
CA GLU A 1111 -23.60 10.55 11.46
C GLU A 1111 -24.09 11.96 11.88
N LYS A 1112 -23.66 12.42 13.07
CA LYS A 1112 -24.00 13.74 13.61
C LYS A 1112 -23.25 14.88 12.90
N ASP A 1113 -23.82 15.37 11.80
CA ASP A 1113 -23.49 16.67 11.19
C ASP A 1113 -24.73 17.60 11.17
N ALA A 1114 -25.46 17.63 12.30
CA ALA A 1114 -26.66 18.45 12.50
C ALA A 1114 -26.48 19.38 13.71
N VAL A 1115 -25.87 20.54 13.47
CA VAL A 1115 -25.90 21.69 14.38
C VAL A 1115 -27.10 22.57 14.01
N GLY A 1116 -27.92 22.92 15.01
CA GLY A 1116 -28.87 24.04 14.93
C GLY A 1116 -30.16 23.80 14.14
N ASP A 1117 -31.23 23.40 14.85
CA ASP A 1117 -32.61 23.81 14.52
C ASP A 1117 -33.48 23.81 15.80
N SER A 1118 -33.51 24.95 16.50
CA SER A 1118 -34.31 25.17 17.70
C SER A 1118 -35.72 25.66 17.37
N PHE A 1119 -36.60 24.77 16.92
CA PHE A 1119 -38.05 25.01 16.91
C PHE A 1119 -38.75 24.14 17.94
N THR A 1120 -39.52 24.78 18.83
CA THR A 1120 -40.29 24.07 19.85
C THR A 1120 -41.34 23.16 19.20
N PRO A 1121 -41.47 21.88 19.59
CA PRO A 1121 -42.44 20.95 18.98
C PRO A 1121 -43.88 21.47 19.01
N GLN A 1122 -44.22 22.19 20.07
CA GLN A 1122 -45.56 22.72 20.34
C GLN A 1122 -46.01 23.78 19.31
N GLN A 1123 -45.09 24.53 18.69
CA GLN A 1123 -45.43 25.48 17.63
C GLN A 1123 -45.65 24.81 16.27
N ARG A 1124 -44.96 23.68 15.99
CA ARG A 1124 -45.11 22.93 14.74
C ARG A 1124 -46.46 22.21 14.64
N VAL A 1125 -46.95 21.64 15.74
CA VAL A 1125 -48.23 20.90 15.80
C VAL A 1125 -49.44 21.78 15.44
N GLY A 1126 -49.45 23.06 15.84
CA GLY A 1126 -50.55 23.98 15.53
C GLY A 1126 -50.69 24.27 14.03
N GLY A 1127 -49.58 24.62 13.36
CA GLY A 1127 -49.58 24.87 11.91
C GLY A 1127 -49.84 23.59 11.09
N LEU A 1128 -49.44 22.42 11.60
CA LEU A 1128 -49.77 21.13 11.00
C LEU A 1128 -51.28 20.83 11.06
N GLN A 1129 -51.97 21.11 12.17
CA GLN A 1129 -53.42 20.92 12.27
C GLN A 1129 -54.20 21.81 11.28
N GLU A 1130 -53.83 23.09 11.14
CA GLU A 1130 -54.47 23.99 10.18
C GLU A 1130 -54.21 23.55 8.73
N THR A 1131 -52.99 23.11 8.43
CA THR A 1131 -52.62 22.54 7.12
C THR A 1131 -53.41 21.25 6.81
N LEU A 1132 -53.64 20.42 7.82
CA LEU A 1132 -54.36 19.15 7.71
C LEU A 1132 -55.88 19.36 7.59
N ILE A 1133 -56.41 20.48 8.09
CA ILE A 1133 -57.77 20.96 7.80
C ILE A 1133 -57.88 21.37 6.33
N ARG A 1134 -57.00 22.23 5.81
CA ARG A 1134 -56.99 22.65 4.39
C ARG A 1134 -56.84 21.47 3.41
N LEU A 1135 -56.04 20.46 3.77
CA LEU A 1135 -55.92 19.21 3.00
C LEU A 1135 -57.19 18.33 3.03
N LYS A 1136 -58.05 18.47 4.05
CA LYS A 1136 -59.36 17.81 4.14
C LYS A 1136 -60.45 18.60 3.42
N GLU A 1137 -60.39 19.92 3.42
CA GLU A 1137 -61.31 20.79 2.66
C GLU A 1137 -61.20 20.56 1.15
N LEU A 1138 -59.96 20.43 0.63
CA LEU A 1138 -59.68 19.97 -0.74
C LEU A 1138 -60.27 18.58 -1.08
N LYS A 1139 -60.66 17.79 -0.08
CA LYS A 1139 -61.33 16.50 -0.27
C LYS A 1139 -62.85 16.64 -0.37
N ALA A 1140 -63.43 17.67 0.24
CA ALA A 1140 -64.87 17.96 0.18
C ALA A 1140 -65.25 18.67 -1.13
N GLU A 1141 -64.47 19.65 -1.59
CA GLU A 1141 -64.73 20.34 -2.87
C GLU A 1141 -64.66 19.35 -4.06
N GLY A 1142 -63.79 18.34 -3.99
CA GLY A 1142 -63.71 17.27 -5.01
C GLY A 1142 -64.89 16.30 -4.99
N GLU A 1143 -65.68 16.26 -3.92
CA GLU A 1143 -66.91 15.45 -3.83
C GLU A 1143 -68.15 16.28 -4.25
N GLU A 1144 -68.20 17.60 -3.97
CA GLU A 1144 -69.28 18.50 -4.45
C GLU A 1144 -69.33 18.62 -5.99
N TRP A 1145 -68.17 18.70 -6.67
CA TRP A 1145 -68.14 18.67 -8.15
C TRP A 1145 -68.64 17.34 -8.72
N GLY A 1146 -68.60 16.24 -7.95
CA GLY A 1146 -69.15 14.94 -8.32
C GLY A 1146 -70.67 14.82 -8.19
N GLU A 1147 -71.32 15.71 -7.43
CA GLU A 1147 -72.79 15.70 -7.26
C GLU A 1147 -73.51 16.66 -8.21
N GLU A 1148 -72.92 17.80 -8.61
CA GLU A 1148 -73.54 18.69 -9.60
C GLU A 1148 -73.61 18.10 -11.03
N GLU A 1149 -72.64 17.28 -11.47
CA GLU A 1149 -72.76 16.58 -12.76
C GLU A 1149 -73.77 15.43 -12.73
N ARG A 1150 -74.00 14.82 -11.56
CA ARG A 1150 -74.92 13.68 -11.40
C ARG A 1150 -76.40 14.07 -11.50
N GLY A 1151 -76.71 15.37 -11.38
CA GLY A 1151 -78.07 15.92 -11.48
C GLY A 1151 -78.58 16.19 -12.89
N LYS A 1152 -77.73 16.13 -13.94
CA LYS A 1152 -78.11 16.53 -15.32
C LYS A 1152 -78.24 15.39 -16.33
N GLU A 1153 -77.96 14.15 -15.97
CA GLU A 1153 -77.98 13.00 -16.91
C GLU A 1153 -79.10 11.97 -16.63
N VAL A 1154 -80.32 12.45 -16.32
CA VAL A 1154 -81.54 11.60 -16.21
C VAL A 1154 -82.62 12.02 -17.22
N ILE A 1155 -82.24 12.64 -18.34
CA ILE A 1155 -83.12 12.81 -19.52
C ILE A 1155 -82.31 12.57 -20.80
N THR A 1156 -82.07 11.31 -21.17
CA THR A 1156 -82.05 10.75 -22.55
C THR A 1156 -81.44 9.34 -22.60
N ARG A 1157 -82.25 8.31 -22.31
CA ARG A 1157 -81.94 6.92 -22.72
C ARG A 1157 -83.11 6.26 -23.45
N THR A 1158 -83.36 6.76 -24.67
CA THR A 1158 -84.13 6.07 -25.71
C THR A 1158 -83.52 6.35 -27.08
N ALA A 1159 -82.46 5.60 -27.41
CA ALA A 1159 -82.01 5.41 -28.79
C ALA A 1159 -81.14 4.15 -28.91
N LEU A 1160 -81.81 3.01 -29.18
CA LEU A 1160 -81.34 1.95 -30.08
C LEU A 1160 -80.00 1.24 -29.78
N SER A 1161 -80.13 0.11 -29.07
CA SER A 1161 -79.47 -1.13 -29.50
C SER A 1161 -80.04 -1.61 -30.85
N GLY A 1162 -79.22 -2.10 -31.77
CA GLY A 1162 -79.72 -2.88 -32.92
C GLY A 1162 -78.70 -3.25 -34.01
N CYS A 1163 -78.44 -4.56 -34.14
CA CYS A 1163 -77.83 -5.26 -35.30
C CYS A 1163 -76.37 -4.89 -35.66
N THR A 1164 -75.50 -5.76 -36.20
CA THR A 1164 -75.48 -7.22 -36.55
C THR A 1164 -73.98 -7.57 -36.69
N ASP A 1165 -73.41 -8.60 -36.08
CA ASP A 1165 -73.46 -10.04 -36.37
C ASP A 1165 -72.88 -10.50 -37.74
N GLN A 1166 -71.86 -11.38 -37.67
CA GLN A 1166 -71.31 -12.28 -38.73
C GLN A 1166 -70.64 -11.68 -40.00
N SER A 1167 -69.54 -12.24 -40.57
CA SER A 1167 -68.96 -13.61 -40.46
C SER A 1167 -67.51 -13.77 -40.99
N ARG A 1168 -66.82 -14.86 -40.56
CA ARG A 1168 -65.70 -15.63 -41.20
C ARG A 1168 -64.32 -14.94 -41.34
N GLN A 1169 -63.16 -15.63 -41.31
CA GLN A 1169 -62.87 -17.09 -41.39
C GLN A 1169 -61.59 -17.51 -40.61
N THR A 1170 -61.42 -18.82 -40.40
CA THR A 1170 -60.34 -19.58 -39.71
C THR A 1170 -58.90 -19.37 -40.24
N ILE A 1171 -57.81 -19.68 -39.51
CA ILE A 1171 -57.21 -21.04 -39.33
C ILE A 1171 -56.20 -21.13 -38.14
N GLU A 1172 -56.32 -22.23 -37.38
CA GLU A 1172 -55.35 -23.07 -36.59
C GLU A 1172 -54.23 -22.49 -35.69
N GLY A 1173 -53.92 -23.18 -34.58
CA GLY A 1173 -52.72 -22.92 -33.75
C GLY A 1173 -52.84 -23.30 -32.26
N GLU A 1174 -52.70 -24.60 -31.98
CA GLU A 1174 -52.75 -25.30 -30.68
C GLU A 1174 -51.85 -24.80 -29.52
N THR A 1175 -52.33 -25.06 -28.29
CA THR A 1175 -51.67 -25.58 -27.04
C THR A 1175 -50.18 -25.24 -26.70
N SER A 1176 -49.72 -25.19 -25.44
CA SER A 1176 -50.24 -25.74 -24.17
C SER A 1176 -49.60 -25.08 -22.92
N ASN A 1177 -50.27 -25.20 -21.77
CA ASN A 1177 -49.69 -24.98 -20.43
C ASN A 1177 -48.68 -26.08 -20.05
N LEU A 1178 -47.65 -25.77 -19.25
CA LEU A 1178 -47.48 -26.30 -17.87
C LEU A 1178 -46.17 -25.86 -17.18
N LYS A 1179 -46.27 -25.73 -15.84
CA LYS A 1179 -45.23 -25.70 -14.77
C LYS A 1179 -43.77 -26.02 -15.15
N LEU A 1180 -42.82 -25.31 -14.50
CA LEU A 1180 -41.77 -25.92 -13.65
C LEU A 1180 -40.97 -24.87 -12.85
N THR A 1181 -40.08 -25.34 -11.97
CA THR A 1181 -39.26 -24.58 -11.00
C THR A 1181 -37.79 -24.51 -11.42
N GLY A 1182 -37.13 -23.36 -11.18
CA GLY A 1182 -35.68 -23.14 -11.37
C GLY A 1182 -35.31 -22.83 -12.83
N ASP A 1183 -34.28 -22.03 -13.12
CA ASP A 1183 -33.35 -21.29 -12.23
C ASP A 1183 -33.64 -19.77 -12.18
#